data_AF-A0A1V4KMB2-F1
#
_entry.id   AF-A0A1V4KMB2-F1
#
_cell.length_a   1.000
_cell.length_b   1.000
_cell.length_c   1.000
_cell.angle_alpha   90.00
_cell.angle_beta   90.00
_cell.angle_gamma   90.00
#
_symmetry.space_group_name_H-M   'P 1'
#
loop_
_entity.id
_entity.type
_entity.pdbx_description
1 polymer ?
#
loop_
_entity_poly.entity_id
_entity_poly.type
_entity_poly.pdbx_seq_one_letter_code
_entity_poly.pdbx_strand_id
1 'polypeptide(L)'
;MLSVSVVLLFFVVSLLFLQFLKLQWMRRRFPPGPTPYPFFGNLLQMNFQIHHDILKKMAKMHGNVFTLWVLNHPVVVLQGFQAVKEGLTVHAEDVAGRPTSHFFHILTHGNGVMFSNGHVWKQHRRFGLAIMRKMGVGKKDQEYQLQEEARDLVERLRKTNGKPLDPTMPVVHTVSNVICSVIFGHRFSKDDENFQRLIESIDTITAFMNSISFFVYEMFPWLASHFLAPFKQAASSIDFVNALFTKEIKSHKEKGKPDENQDFIDYYLDEIDKTKGNTDATYDEENLTQTIFDLFIAGTETTATTLCWALLYMVVYPDVQEKVQKELDAVLGCSRLICYEDRKKLPYTNAVIHEIQRYSNIVLIALPRQSVKDTELLGFPVPKNTIILANIDSVLSDPGKWETPDQFNPSHFLDKDGNFINREAFLPFSIGHRVCMGELLARMEIFIVFSTLLRAFTLTLPEGVKEVNTKFVFGSTMKPPPYQLCAIPRLKGEIQKQANPSSEASQHKQFLKLQRVRRRLPPGPIPLPVFGTLIQLNFEFNRDILMKLAKIHGNIFTLWFGWAPVIILNGFQAVKDGMTTHPEDVSGRLVSPFFRAMAKGKGIMLATGHTWKQQRRFALRTLRNLGLGKRGLEHRVQEEAHYLVDFFASMKGKPLDPSYPLIHAVSNVICAVVYGHRFSREDETFRELIRATEHLFKFGGSFIHHLYEIFPWLMCRLPGPHKKALSCYEVLSSFTRREIRLHRERGVPDELEDFIDFYLAHIEESKGVPRSTYNEDNMIYSINDLFLGGSETSSTTLNWGLLYMVANPDIQEKVQKELDAVLGPSQLICYEDRRELPYTNAVIHEIQRFSNIISVGMPRVCVRDTTLLGFPLKKGTIVLPNIASSLYDPDHWETPRQFNPGHFLDKDGNFVNQEAFLPFSIDTLPKGKLTNRKPAQKGHVQLEQDELPGSKPVAIITCPDAQEETLRVLQRKTVPHILKDDDSGDHDQNEENNTQKDSEKEKNDREKPQSTTKRKAVVPGPAEHPLQYNYTFWYSRRTPGRPTSSQSYEQNIKQIGTFASVEQFWRFYSHMVRPGDLTGHSDFHLFKEGIKPMWEDDANKNGGKWIIRLRKGLASRCWENLILAMLGEQFMVGEEICGAVVSVRFQEDIISIWNKTASDQATTARIRDTLRRVLNLPPNTIMEYKTHTDSIKAWEEFHGLVNSSGR
;
A
#
# COMPACT_ATOMS: atom_id res chain seq x y z
N MET A 1 -9.33 -65.76 21.77
CA MET A 1 -8.15 -64.95 21.40
C MET A 1 -8.52 -63.48 21.52
N LEU A 2 -7.60 -62.60 21.95
CA LEU A 2 -7.80 -61.15 21.78
C LEU A 2 -7.71 -60.83 20.28
N SER A 3 -8.60 -59.97 19.77
CA SER A 3 -8.53 -59.56 18.36
C SER A 3 -7.32 -58.64 18.13
N VAL A 4 -6.75 -58.72 16.92
CA VAL A 4 -5.54 -57.95 16.54
C VAL A 4 -5.72 -56.45 16.82
N SER A 5 -6.92 -55.92 16.58
CA SER A 5 -7.28 -54.52 16.85
C SER A 5 -7.14 -54.12 18.33
N VAL A 6 -7.44 -55.01 19.27
CA VAL A 6 -7.31 -54.73 20.72
C VAL A 6 -5.84 -54.74 21.14
N VAL A 7 -5.04 -55.66 20.59
CA VAL A 7 -3.58 -55.70 20.83
C VAL A 7 -2.91 -54.45 20.25
N LEU A 8 -3.28 -54.05 19.03
CA LEU A 8 -2.79 -52.84 18.38
C LEU A 8 -3.17 -51.57 19.18
N LEU A 9 -4.43 -51.47 19.64
CA LEU A 9 -4.90 -50.36 20.46
C LEU A 9 -4.15 -50.28 21.79
N PHE A 10 -3.97 -51.40 22.48
CA PHE A 10 -3.20 -51.46 23.73
C PHE A 10 -1.74 -51.03 23.53
N PHE A 11 -1.11 -51.44 22.42
CA PHE A 11 0.25 -51.04 22.06
C PHE A 11 0.35 -49.52 21.79
N VAL A 12 -0.58 -48.95 21.01
CA VAL A 12 -0.64 -47.51 20.74
C VAL A 12 -0.89 -46.69 22.01
N VAL A 13 -1.80 -47.12 22.88
CA VAL A 13 -2.06 -46.47 24.19
C VAL A 13 -0.83 -46.56 25.10
N SER A 14 -0.13 -47.70 25.12
CA SER A 14 1.11 -47.88 25.88
C SER A 14 2.22 -46.94 25.39
N LEU A 15 2.40 -46.79 24.07
CA LEU A 15 3.36 -45.85 23.49
C LEU A 15 3.00 -44.39 23.79
N LEU A 16 1.72 -44.02 23.71
CA LEU A 16 1.23 -42.69 24.09
C LEU A 16 1.51 -42.38 25.57
N PHE A 17 1.30 -43.35 26.46
CA PHE A 17 1.57 -43.21 27.89
C PHE A 17 3.07 -43.09 28.19
N LEU A 18 3.92 -43.93 27.57
CA LEU A 18 5.37 -43.83 27.69
C LEU A 18 5.92 -42.49 27.16
N GLN A 19 5.39 -41.99 26.03
CA GLN A 19 5.74 -40.68 25.49
C GLN A 19 5.25 -39.55 26.40
N PHE A 20 4.07 -39.67 27.02
CA PHE A 20 3.59 -38.72 28.03
C PHE A 20 4.51 -38.67 29.25
N LEU A 21 4.89 -39.81 29.82
CA LEU A 21 5.82 -39.89 30.95
C LEU A 21 7.19 -39.29 30.60
N LYS A 22 7.71 -39.58 29.40
CA LYS A 22 8.95 -38.98 28.89
C LYS A 22 8.87 -37.45 28.82
N LEU A 23 7.76 -36.91 28.29
CA LEU A 23 7.54 -35.46 28.23
C LEU A 23 7.43 -34.83 29.63
N GLN A 24 6.69 -35.44 30.57
CA GLN A 24 6.62 -34.92 31.95
C GLN A 24 7.97 -35.01 32.69
N TRP A 25 8.80 -36.02 32.38
CA TRP A 25 10.15 -36.10 32.93
C TRP A 25 11.07 -35.00 32.37
N MET A 26 11.08 -34.79 31.06
CA MET A 26 11.89 -33.72 30.44
C MET A 26 11.46 -32.32 30.90
N ARG A 27 10.15 -32.07 31.05
CA ARG A 27 9.57 -30.80 31.54
C ARG A 27 10.16 -30.31 32.87
N ARG A 28 10.69 -31.20 33.72
CA ARG A 28 11.37 -30.84 34.98
C ARG A 28 12.70 -30.06 34.79
N ARG A 29 13.23 -29.99 33.56
CA ARG A 29 14.51 -29.33 33.22
C ARG A 29 14.34 -27.96 32.54
N PHE A 30 13.14 -27.39 32.57
CA PHE A 30 12.78 -26.19 31.82
C PHE A 30 11.93 -25.22 32.67
N PRO A 31 11.81 -23.95 32.28
CA PRO A 31 10.83 -23.01 32.84
C PRO A 31 9.40 -23.59 32.91
N PRO A 32 8.55 -23.12 33.85
CA PRO A 32 7.16 -23.57 33.98
C PRO A 32 6.35 -23.37 32.69
N GLY A 33 5.25 -24.09 32.52
CA GLY A 33 4.46 -24.01 31.29
C GLY A 33 3.31 -25.01 31.22
N PRO A 34 2.44 -24.92 30.21
CA PRO A 34 1.28 -25.80 30.04
C PRO A 34 1.69 -27.26 29.80
N THR A 35 0.93 -28.20 30.35
CA THR A 35 1.20 -29.65 30.21
C THR A 35 1.08 -30.08 28.74
N PRO A 36 2.15 -30.64 28.12
CA PRO A 36 2.12 -31.07 26.73
C PRO A 36 1.36 -32.38 26.52
N TYR A 37 0.68 -32.49 25.38
CA TYR A 37 0.14 -33.75 24.86
C TYR A 37 1.23 -34.55 24.11
N PRO A 38 1.14 -35.89 24.06
CA PRO A 38 2.00 -36.71 23.20
C PRO A 38 1.95 -36.28 21.73
N PHE A 39 3.11 -36.33 21.07
CA PHE A 39 3.35 -35.97 19.65
C PHE A 39 3.11 -34.51 19.26
N PHE A 40 1.99 -33.89 19.67
CA PHE A 40 1.62 -32.52 19.29
C PHE A 40 2.13 -31.44 20.26
N GLY A 41 2.58 -31.81 21.46
CA GLY A 41 2.98 -30.86 22.49
C GLY A 41 1.80 -30.00 22.93
N ASN A 42 1.94 -28.69 22.84
CA ASN A 42 0.88 -27.72 23.14
C ASN A 42 0.18 -27.19 21.87
N LEU A 43 0.52 -27.65 20.66
CA LEU A 43 -0.05 -27.10 19.40
C LEU A 43 -1.58 -27.17 19.35
N LEU A 44 -2.19 -28.26 19.84
CA LEU A 44 -3.64 -28.42 19.94
C LEU A 44 -4.28 -27.39 20.90
N GLN A 45 -3.57 -27.00 21.96
CA GLN A 45 -4.03 -25.98 22.93
C GLN A 45 -3.92 -24.55 22.34
N MET A 46 -3.30 -24.41 21.17
CA MET A 46 -3.08 -23.14 20.47
C MET A 46 -3.71 -23.12 19.06
N ASN A 47 -4.54 -24.11 18.72
CA ASN A 47 -5.12 -24.26 17.38
C ASN A 47 -4.09 -24.17 16.23
N PHE A 48 -2.89 -24.72 16.45
CA PHE A 48 -1.73 -24.66 15.54
C PHE A 48 -1.22 -23.23 15.20
N GLN A 49 -1.60 -22.18 15.92
CA GLN A 49 -1.15 -20.80 15.68
C GLN A 49 -0.68 -20.10 16.96
N ILE A 50 0.52 -19.50 16.94
CA ILE A 50 1.08 -18.80 18.11
C ILE A 50 0.67 -17.32 18.07
N HIS A 51 -0.50 -17.01 18.63
CA HIS A 51 -1.05 -15.65 18.70
C HIS A 51 -0.69 -14.89 19.98
N HIS A 52 -0.67 -13.55 19.89
CA HIS A 52 -0.44 -12.62 21.01
C HIS A 52 -1.21 -13.00 22.28
N ASP A 53 -2.54 -13.19 22.18
CA ASP A 53 -3.41 -13.41 23.34
C ASP A 53 -3.13 -14.73 24.05
N ILE A 54 -2.67 -15.74 23.30
CA ILE A 54 -2.23 -17.03 23.85
C ILE A 54 -0.96 -16.82 24.67
N LEU A 55 0.05 -16.11 24.14
CA LEU A 55 1.28 -15.81 24.87
C LEU A 55 1.01 -14.95 26.12
N LYS A 56 0.16 -13.91 26.00
CA LYS A 56 -0.26 -13.04 27.11
C LYS A 56 -1.05 -13.81 28.19
N LYS A 57 -1.84 -14.83 27.80
CA LYS A 57 -2.51 -15.76 28.72
C LYS A 57 -1.52 -16.72 29.41
N MET A 58 -0.59 -17.32 28.66
CA MET A 58 0.41 -18.24 29.21
C MET A 58 1.35 -17.52 30.20
N ALA A 59 1.81 -16.31 29.87
CA ALA A 59 2.61 -15.49 30.76
C ALA A 59 1.89 -15.16 32.08
N LYS A 60 0.58 -14.86 32.03
CA LYS A 60 -0.24 -14.65 33.23
C LYS A 60 -0.40 -15.90 34.11
N MET A 61 -0.24 -17.11 33.56
CA MET A 61 -0.38 -18.38 34.30
C MET A 61 0.96 -18.98 34.76
N HIS A 62 2.07 -18.63 34.11
CA HIS A 62 3.36 -19.27 34.32
C HIS A 62 4.53 -18.30 34.58
N GLY A 63 4.30 -16.99 34.50
CA GLY A 63 5.32 -15.95 34.64
C GLY A 63 5.96 -15.55 33.30
N ASN A 64 6.87 -14.58 33.36
CA ASN A 64 7.48 -13.95 32.19
C ASN A 64 8.50 -14.82 31.42
N VAL A 65 8.81 -16.00 31.94
CA VAL A 65 9.67 -17.01 31.30
C VAL A 65 8.94 -18.35 31.40
N PHE A 66 8.50 -18.90 30.27
CA PHE A 66 7.70 -20.13 30.27
C PHE A 66 7.99 -21.04 29.08
N THR A 67 7.71 -22.33 29.20
CA THR A 67 8.00 -23.34 28.17
C THR A 67 6.75 -23.79 27.46
N LEU A 68 6.74 -23.64 26.14
CA LEU A 68 5.81 -24.29 25.22
C LEU A 68 6.48 -25.50 24.56
N TRP A 69 5.67 -26.46 24.11
CA TRP A 69 6.13 -27.64 23.36
C TRP A 69 5.54 -27.58 21.96
N VAL A 70 6.42 -27.48 20.95
CA VAL A 70 6.05 -27.55 19.53
C VAL A 70 6.41 -28.95 19.05
N LEU A 71 5.40 -29.75 18.74
CA LEU A 71 5.54 -31.20 18.60
C LEU A 71 6.21 -31.81 19.84
N ASN A 72 7.42 -32.38 19.70
CA ASN A 72 8.22 -32.90 20.81
C ASN A 72 9.37 -31.96 21.26
N HIS A 73 9.47 -30.75 20.71
CA HIS A 73 10.55 -29.80 20.96
C HIS A 73 10.17 -28.77 22.03
N PRO A 74 11.00 -28.56 23.07
CA PRO A 74 10.79 -27.50 24.05
C PRO A 74 11.18 -26.13 23.47
N VAL A 75 10.34 -25.14 23.75
CA VAL A 75 10.43 -23.77 23.26
C VAL A 75 10.25 -22.82 24.44
N VAL A 76 11.32 -22.17 24.88
CA VAL A 76 11.28 -21.18 25.96
C VAL A 76 10.82 -19.84 25.40
N VAL A 77 9.80 -19.24 26.00
CA VAL A 77 9.26 -17.92 25.63
C VAL A 77 9.70 -16.90 26.67
N LEU A 78 10.22 -15.77 26.19
CA LEU A 78 10.58 -14.59 26.98
C LEU A 78 9.52 -13.50 26.74
N GLN A 79 8.90 -13.01 27.82
CA GLN A 79 7.80 -12.05 27.81
C GLN A 79 8.11 -10.82 28.69
N GLY A 80 7.80 -9.62 28.22
CA GLY A 80 8.07 -8.37 28.94
C GLY A 80 9.49 -7.87 28.76
N PHE A 81 9.71 -6.56 28.98
CA PHE A 81 10.99 -5.89 28.72
C PHE A 81 12.18 -6.58 29.38
N GLN A 82 12.09 -6.90 30.67
CA GLN A 82 13.23 -7.42 31.43
C GLN A 82 13.67 -8.80 30.92
N ALA A 83 12.74 -9.72 30.70
CA ALA A 83 13.05 -11.08 30.26
C ALA A 83 13.61 -11.11 28.83
N VAL A 84 13.06 -10.30 27.93
CA VAL A 84 13.56 -10.17 26.55
C VAL A 84 14.93 -9.47 26.52
N LYS A 85 15.16 -8.43 27.33
CA LYS A 85 16.43 -7.73 27.42
C LYS A 85 17.53 -8.64 27.97
N GLU A 86 17.36 -9.17 29.17
CA GLU A 86 18.40 -9.98 29.83
C GLU A 86 18.62 -11.31 29.09
N GLY A 87 17.52 -12.00 28.74
CA GLY A 87 17.56 -13.29 28.05
C GLY A 87 18.15 -13.26 26.64
N LEU A 88 18.37 -12.07 26.06
CA LEU A 88 19.07 -11.88 24.77
C LEU A 88 20.43 -11.17 24.88
N THR A 89 20.79 -10.60 26.04
CA THR A 89 22.05 -9.84 26.22
C THR A 89 23.01 -10.43 27.26
N VAL A 90 22.55 -10.97 28.39
CA VAL A 90 23.45 -11.46 29.46
C VAL A 90 24.27 -12.66 28.99
N HIS A 91 23.62 -13.62 28.34
CA HIS A 91 24.26 -14.78 27.72
C HIS A 91 24.18 -14.72 26.18
N ALA A 92 24.45 -13.54 25.61
CA ALA A 92 24.17 -13.22 24.20
C ALA A 92 24.78 -14.17 23.16
N GLU A 93 25.92 -14.80 23.44
CA GLU A 93 26.54 -15.83 22.58
C GLU A 93 25.89 -17.20 22.76
N ASP A 94 25.54 -17.58 23.99
CA ASP A 94 24.90 -18.87 24.28
C ASP A 94 23.52 -18.96 23.62
N VAL A 95 22.81 -17.82 23.48
CA VAL A 95 21.53 -17.69 22.76
C VAL A 95 21.68 -17.11 21.34
N ALA A 96 22.88 -17.17 20.76
CA ALA A 96 23.12 -16.69 19.38
C ALA A 96 22.72 -17.72 18.30
N GLY A 97 22.29 -18.93 18.66
CA GLY A 97 21.92 -19.97 17.70
C GLY A 97 20.62 -19.70 16.94
N ARG A 98 20.36 -20.54 15.94
CA ARG A 98 19.16 -20.58 15.09
C ARG A 98 18.70 -22.03 14.91
N PRO A 99 17.38 -22.34 15.00
CA PRO A 99 16.90 -23.72 14.85
C PRO A 99 17.21 -24.33 13.48
N THR A 100 17.70 -25.57 13.49
CA THR A 100 17.99 -26.37 12.29
C THR A 100 16.93 -27.47 12.12
N SER A 101 15.80 -27.14 11.49
CA SER A 101 14.72 -28.10 11.17
C SER A 101 14.84 -28.63 9.74
N HIS A 102 14.01 -29.60 9.34
CA HIS A 102 14.07 -30.17 7.99
C HIS A 102 13.77 -29.12 6.91
N PHE A 103 12.74 -28.30 7.12
CA PHE A 103 12.39 -27.23 6.20
C PHE A 103 13.43 -26.12 6.18
N PHE A 104 13.99 -25.73 7.33
CA PHE A 104 15.10 -24.75 7.35
C PHE A 104 16.34 -25.27 6.61
N HIS A 105 16.64 -26.57 6.69
CA HIS A 105 17.72 -27.17 5.90
C HIS A 105 17.43 -27.12 4.39
N ILE A 106 16.19 -27.37 3.94
CA ILE A 106 15.84 -27.25 2.51
C ILE A 106 15.88 -25.79 2.04
N LEU A 107 15.41 -24.86 2.88
CA LEU A 107 15.36 -23.44 2.55
C LEU A 107 16.76 -22.84 2.42
N THR A 108 17.67 -23.17 3.36
CA THR A 108 18.95 -22.45 3.50
C THR A 108 20.21 -23.30 3.39
N HIS A 109 20.12 -24.63 3.42
CA HIS A 109 21.27 -25.55 3.47
C HIS A 109 22.25 -25.29 4.64
N GLY A 110 21.82 -24.52 5.66
CA GLY A 110 22.68 -24.06 6.77
C GLY A 110 23.45 -22.76 6.48
N ASN A 111 23.37 -22.27 5.24
CA ASN A 111 24.04 -21.10 4.69
C ASN A 111 23.24 -19.79 4.93
N GLY A 112 23.73 -18.69 4.37
CA GLY A 112 23.17 -17.34 4.54
C GLY A 112 23.65 -16.64 5.82
N VAL A 113 22.84 -15.69 6.31
CA VAL A 113 23.15 -14.84 7.48
C VAL A 113 21.98 -14.67 8.46
N MET A 114 20.75 -14.96 8.04
CA MET A 114 19.54 -14.90 8.87
C MET A 114 19.42 -16.15 9.74
N PHE A 115 19.54 -17.35 9.14
CA PHE A 115 19.35 -18.66 9.79
C PHE A 115 20.63 -19.48 9.98
N SER A 116 21.75 -19.10 9.35
CA SER A 116 23.05 -19.78 9.54
C SER A 116 23.55 -19.70 11.00
N ASN A 117 24.54 -20.54 11.33
CA ASN A 117 25.08 -20.70 12.68
C ASN A 117 26.61 -20.66 12.73
N GLY A 118 27.18 -20.61 13.94
CA GLY A 118 28.60 -20.84 14.19
C GLY A 118 29.53 -19.89 13.42
N HIS A 119 30.51 -20.46 12.73
CA HIS A 119 31.54 -19.71 12.01
C HIS A 119 31.00 -19.00 10.76
N VAL A 120 30.17 -19.69 9.96
CA VAL A 120 29.51 -19.16 8.75
C VAL A 120 28.81 -17.83 9.09
N TRP A 121 27.92 -17.86 10.09
CA TRP A 121 27.20 -16.67 10.51
C TRP A 121 28.14 -15.54 10.98
N LYS A 122 29.20 -15.85 11.72
CA LYS A 122 30.17 -14.85 12.20
C LYS A 122 30.93 -14.19 11.04
N GLN A 123 31.37 -14.95 10.05
CA GLN A 123 32.00 -14.41 8.84
C GLN A 123 31.01 -13.55 8.04
N HIS A 124 29.87 -14.12 7.66
CA HIS A 124 28.87 -13.47 6.80
C HIS A 124 28.27 -12.22 7.43
N ARG A 125 28.02 -12.22 8.75
CA ARG A 125 27.53 -11.03 9.44
C ARG A 125 28.57 -9.92 9.48
N ARG A 126 29.85 -10.25 9.74
CA ARG A 126 30.96 -9.29 9.73
C ARG A 126 31.17 -8.71 8.33
N PHE A 127 31.12 -9.57 7.31
CA PHE A 127 31.21 -9.19 5.91
C PHE A 127 30.07 -8.24 5.50
N GLY A 128 28.81 -8.65 5.65
CA GLY A 128 27.66 -7.84 5.22
C GLY A 128 27.58 -6.47 5.91
N LEU A 129 27.89 -6.40 7.20
CA LEU A 129 27.99 -5.12 7.93
C LEU A 129 29.13 -4.22 7.43
N ALA A 130 30.25 -4.81 6.97
CA ALA A 130 31.35 -4.05 6.39
C ALA A 130 31.04 -3.58 4.96
N ILE A 131 30.45 -4.43 4.13
CA ILE A 131 30.13 -4.11 2.73
C ILE A 131 29.01 -3.08 2.62
N MET A 132 27.93 -3.17 3.41
CA MET A 132 26.91 -2.11 3.46
C MET A 132 27.51 -0.73 3.83
N ARG A 133 28.46 -0.69 4.77
CA ARG A 133 29.19 0.55 5.13
C ARG A 133 30.14 1.02 4.02
N LYS A 134 30.71 0.12 3.20
CA LYS A 134 31.49 0.50 2.00
C LYS A 134 30.57 1.12 0.93
N MET A 135 29.55 0.38 0.48
CA MET A 135 28.55 0.79 -0.51
C MET A 135 27.76 2.05 -0.13
N GLY A 136 27.81 2.43 1.14
CA GLY A 136 27.40 3.77 1.58
C GLY A 136 26.06 3.82 2.30
N VAL A 137 25.58 2.72 2.87
CA VAL A 137 24.50 2.75 3.85
C VAL A 137 24.93 3.65 5.02
N GLY A 138 24.20 4.75 5.22
CA GLY A 138 24.58 5.84 6.14
C GLY A 138 25.46 6.95 5.54
N LYS A 139 25.65 6.98 4.21
CA LYS A 139 26.32 8.05 3.45
C LYS A 139 25.36 8.68 2.42
N LYS A 140 25.76 9.84 1.89
CA LYS A 140 24.95 10.66 0.97
C LYS A 140 24.66 9.99 -0.38
N ASP A 141 25.52 9.07 -0.83
CA ASP A 141 25.43 8.48 -2.17
C ASP A 141 24.30 7.44 -2.26
N GLN A 142 24.16 6.59 -1.24
CA GLN A 142 23.03 5.65 -1.09
C GLN A 142 21.74 6.38 -0.70
N GLU A 143 21.86 7.44 0.11
CA GLU A 143 20.75 8.36 0.41
C GLU A 143 20.19 9.05 -0.84
N TYR A 144 21.03 9.40 -1.83
CA TYR A 144 20.58 9.95 -3.10
C TYR A 144 19.73 8.93 -3.90
N GLN A 145 20.13 7.66 -3.96
CA GLN A 145 19.34 6.60 -4.61
C GLN A 145 17.95 6.46 -3.95
N LEU A 146 17.91 6.48 -2.62
CA LEU A 146 16.67 6.44 -1.83
C LEU A 146 15.81 7.72 -2.03
N GLN A 147 16.41 8.89 -2.15
CA GLN A 147 15.71 10.13 -2.51
C GLN A 147 15.13 10.09 -3.94
N GLU A 148 15.75 9.36 -4.87
CA GLU A 148 15.18 9.11 -6.19
C GLU A 148 13.97 8.16 -6.11
N GLU A 149 14.09 7.00 -5.47
CA GLU A 149 12.95 6.07 -5.35
C GLU A 149 11.77 6.70 -4.57
N ALA A 150 12.03 7.51 -3.53
CA ALA A 150 11.01 8.28 -2.84
C ALA A 150 10.37 9.37 -3.73
N ARG A 151 11.15 10.02 -4.61
CA ARG A 151 10.63 10.97 -5.61
C ARG A 151 9.78 10.27 -6.67
N ASP A 152 10.17 9.07 -7.07
CA ASP A 152 9.48 8.27 -8.07
C ASP A 152 8.17 7.68 -7.52
N LEU A 153 8.14 7.33 -6.22
CA LEU A 153 6.91 7.03 -5.49
C LEU A 153 6.01 8.28 -5.38
N VAL A 154 6.55 9.45 -5.02
CA VAL A 154 5.79 10.71 -5.02
C VAL A 154 5.18 10.97 -6.40
N GLU A 155 5.93 10.76 -7.49
CA GLU A 155 5.41 10.99 -8.83
C GLU A 155 4.40 9.90 -9.26
N ARG A 156 4.55 8.65 -8.79
CA ARG A 156 3.52 7.59 -8.95
C ARG A 156 2.22 7.98 -8.25
N LEU A 157 2.27 8.54 -7.03
CA LEU A 157 1.09 9.02 -6.31
C LEU A 157 0.52 10.32 -6.90
N ARG A 158 1.37 11.25 -7.38
CA ARG A 158 0.90 12.47 -8.07
C ARG A 158 0.08 12.12 -9.30
N LYS A 159 0.46 11.07 -10.03
CA LYS A 159 -0.26 10.54 -11.20
C LYS A 159 -1.64 9.94 -10.86
N THR A 160 -1.95 9.61 -9.60
CA THR A 160 -3.34 9.23 -9.22
C THR A 160 -4.25 10.45 -9.05
N ASN A 161 -3.66 11.64 -8.83
CA ASN A 161 -4.36 12.93 -8.75
C ASN A 161 -5.48 12.92 -7.69
N GLY A 162 -5.13 12.62 -6.43
CA GLY A 162 -6.07 12.63 -5.30
C GLY A 162 -7.06 11.46 -5.24
N LYS A 163 -6.93 10.45 -6.12
CA LYS A 163 -7.80 9.28 -6.12
C LYS A 163 -7.45 8.25 -5.04
N PRO A 164 -8.43 7.39 -4.66
CA PRO A 164 -8.16 6.14 -3.96
C PRO A 164 -7.15 5.26 -4.69
N LEU A 165 -6.18 4.74 -3.93
CA LEU A 165 -5.17 3.78 -4.36
C LEU A 165 -4.80 2.86 -3.19
N ASP A 166 -4.50 1.60 -3.46
CA ASP A 166 -3.80 0.72 -2.50
C ASP A 166 -2.30 1.08 -2.53
N PRO A 167 -1.70 1.51 -1.41
CA PRO A 167 -0.28 1.89 -1.37
C PRO A 167 0.67 0.68 -1.35
N THR A 168 0.18 -0.54 -1.12
CA THR A 168 1.01 -1.73 -0.82
C THR A 168 2.03 -2.03 -1.92
N MET A 169 1.61 -2.37 -3.14
CA MET A 169 2.54 -2.67 -4.24
C MET A 169 3.41 -1.47 -4.67
N PRO A 170 2.90 -0.21 -4.71
CA PRO A 170 3.73 0.98 -4.83
C PRO A 170 4.87 1.05 -3.79
N VAL A 171 4.58 0.82 -2.52
CA VAL A 171 5.56 0.89 -1.41
C VAL A 171 6.54 -0.29 -1.46
N VAL A 172 6.04 -1.52 -1.63
CA VAL A 172 6.86 -2.74 -1.78
C VAL A 172 7.89 -2.56 -2.90
N HIS A 173 7.45 -2.14 -4.09
CA HIS A 173 8.36 -1.89 -5.21
C HIS A 173 9.40 -0.81 -4.90
N THR A 174 9.02 0.28 -4.24
CA THR A 174 9.94 1.38 -3.90
C THR A 174 11.03 0.90 -2.93
N VAL A 175 10.66 0.15 -1.88
CA VAL A 175 11.59 -0.45 -0.92
C VAL A 175 12.46 -1.51 -1.59
N SER A 176 11.85 -2.45 -2.34
CA SER A 176 12.61 -3.50 -3.04
C SER A 176 13.65 -2.94 -3.99
N ASN A 177 13.38 -1.83 -4.69
CA ASN A 177 14.36 -1.21 -5.56
C ASN A 177 15.61 -0.71 -4.83
N VAL A 178 15.49 -0.27 -3.57
CA VAL A 178 16.62 0.18 -2.74
C VAL A 178 17.50 -1.01 -2.37
N ILE A 179 16.90 -2.13 -1.90
CA ILE A 179 17.68 -3.33 -1.59
C ILE A 179 18.21 -4.02 -2.87
N CYS A 180 17.51 -3.92 -4.00
CA CYS A 180 18.00 -4.40 -5.30
C CYS A 180 19.22 -3.61 -5.79
N SER A 181 19.23 -2.26 -5.72
CA SER A 181 20.41 -1.49 -6.11
C SER A 181 21.61 -1.72 -5.19
N VAL A 182 21.36 -2.12 -3.94
CA VAL A 182 22.38 -2.54 -2.96
C VAL A 182 22.92 -3.95 -3.24
N ILE A 183 22.09 -4.88 -3.74
CA ILE A 183 22.48 -6.28 -3.98
C ILE A 183 23.01 -6.52 -5.41
N PHE A 184 22.28 -6.08 -6.43
CA PHE A 184 22.49 -6.41 -7.85
C PHE A 184 23.03 -5.24 -8.68
N GLY A 185 23.34 -4.10 -8.05
CA GLY A 185 23.79 -2.87 -8.71
C GLY A 185 22.74 -2.15 -9.56
N HIS A 186 21.58 -2.78 -9.80
CA HIS A 186 20.50 -2.24 -10.63
C HIS A 186 19.13 -2.29 -9.92
N ARG A 187 18.18 -1.55 -10.50
CA ARG A 187 16.78 -1.51 -10.09
C ARG A 187 15.94 -2.41 -11.01
N PHE A 188 14.79 -2.88 -10.57
CA PHE A 188 13.86 -3.60 -11.45
C PHE A 188 12.88 -2.66 -12.14
N SER A 189 12.39 -3.07 -13.31
CA SER A 189 11.38 -2.30 -14.04
C SER A 189 9.99 -2.51 -13.43
N LYS A 190 9.11 -1.52 -13.60
CA LYS A 190 7.77 -1.47 -12.97
C LYS A 190 6.82 -2.55 -13.46
N ASP A 191 7.14 -3.13 -14.61
CA ASP A 191 6.37 -4.15 -15.31
C ASP A 191 7.21 -5.45 -15.49
N ASP A 192 8.24 -5.66 -14.67
CA ASP A 192 9.10 -6.85 -14.75
C ASP A 192 8.41 -8.10 -14.18
N GLU A 193 8.06 -9.04 -15.06
CA GLU A 193 7.40 -10.30 -14.72
C GLU A 193 8.24 -11.17 -13.75
N ASN A 194 9.58 -11.10 -13.81
CA ASN A 194 10.45 -11.86 -12.91
C ASN A 194 10.41 -11.28 -11.50
N PHE A 195 10.38 -9.95 -11.38
CA PHE A 195 10.26 -9.28 -10.09
C PHE A 195 8.89 -9.53 -9.44
N GLN A 196 7.80 -9.44 -10.21
CA GLN A 196 6.46 -9.76 -9.69
C GLN A 196 6.40 -11.21 -9.20
N ARG A 197 6.89 -12.16 -10.00
CA ARG A 197 6.94 -13.58 -9.65
C ARG A 197 7.88 -13.90 -8.49
N LEU A 198 8.95 -13.12 -8.28
CA LEU A 198 9.84 -13.22 -7.10
C LEU A 198 9.06 -12.91 -5.81
N ILE A 199 8.28 -11.81 -5.80
CA ILE A 199 7.42 -11.47 -4.65
C ILE A 199 6.36 -12.57 -4.40
N GLU A 200 5.64 -13.02 -5.44
CA GLU A 200 4.66 -14.12 -5.33
C GLU A 200 5.26 -15.42 -4.79
N SER A 201 6.51 -15.73 -5.18
CA SER A 201 7.23 -16.91 -4.71
C SER A 201 7.61 -16.80 -3.23
N ILE A 202 8.00 -15.60 -2.78
CA ILE A 202 8.34 -15.31 -1.37
C ILE A 202 7.09 -15.36 -0.49
N ASP A 203 5.96 -14.77 -0.91
CA ASP A 203 4.68 -14.90 -0.21
C ASP A 203 4.23 -16.38 -0.15
N THR A 204 4.45 -17.16 -1.21
CA THR A 204 4.13 -18.61 -1.24
C THR A 204 4.96 -19.42 -0.22
N ILE A 205 6.28 -19.21 -0.17
CA ILE A 205 7.17 -19.84 0.82
C ILE A 205 6.73 -19.46 2.25
N THR A 206 6.42 -18.18 2.44
CA THR A 206 6.01 -17.59 3.71
C THR A 206 4.66 -18.11 4.19
N ALA A 207 3.68 -18.25 3.28
CA ALA A 207 2.37 -18.83 3.58
C ALA A 207 2.49 -20.31 3.97
N PHE A 208 3.39 -21.07 3.34
CA PHE A 208 3.65 -22.45 3.73
C PHE A 208 4.20 -22.54 5.17
N MET A 209 5.21 -21.73 5.53
CA MET A 209 5.79 -21.72 6.88
C MET A 209 4.77 -21.42 7.99
N ASN A 210 3.74 -20.63 7.70
CA ASN A 210 2.68 -20.27 8.64
C ASN A 210 1.47 -21.23 8.62
N SER A 211 1.55 -22.34 7.88
CA SER A 211 0.45 -23.30 7.69
C SER A 211 0.52 -24.54 8.58
N ILE A 212 -0.62 -25.21 8.78
CA ILE A 212 -0.66 -26.54 9.43
C ILE A 212 0.19 -27.56 8.63
N SER A 213 0.31 -27.39 7.31
CA SER A 213 1.14 -28.25 6.45
C SER A 213 2.63 -28.19 6.77
N PHE A 214 3.15 -27.08 7.33
CA PHE A 214 4.52 -27.01 7.83
C PHE A 214 4.75 -27.92 9.05
N PHE A 215 3.83 -27.91 10.03
CA PHE A 215 3.93 -28.80 11.20
C PHE A 215 3.75 -30.28 10.84
N VAL A 216 2.90 -30.59 9.86
CA VAL A 216 2.78 -31.96 9.31
C VAL A 216 4.07 -32.36 8.57
N TYR A 217 4.70 -31.42 7.84
CA TYR A 217 5.98 -31.65 7.19
C TYR A 217 7.11 -31.93 8.17
N GLU A 218 7.31 -31.11 9.21
CA GLU A 218 8.35 -31.36 10.21
C GLU A 218 8.12 -32.65 11.03
N MET A 219 6.87 -33.09 11.19
CA MET A 219 6.55 -34.34 11.88
C MET A 219 6.79 -35.58 10.99
N PHE A 220 6.50 -35.50 9.69
CA PHE A 220 6.64 -36.63 8.75
C PHE A 220 7.25 -36.22 7.39
N PRO A 221 8.52 -35.76 7.30
CA PRO A 221 9.06 -35.13 6.09
C PRO A 221 8.96 -36.00 4.83
N TRP A 222 9.21 -37.31 4.95
CA TRP A 222 9.13 -38.26 3.84
C TRP A 222 7.70 -38.46 3.33
N LEU A 223 6.69 -38.57 4.21
CA LEU A 223 5.30 -38.72 3.77
C LEU A 223 4.77 -37.39 3.21
N ALA A 224 5.10 -36.29 3.88
CA ALA A 224 4.65 -34.96 3.52
C ALA A 224 5.17 -34.50 2.15
N SER A 225 6.43 -34.78 1.82
CA SER A 225 7.01 -34.41 0.51
C SER A 225 6.32 -35.08 -0.67
N HIS A 226 5.85 -36.33 -0.51
CA HIS A 226 5.17 -37.08 -1.55
C HIS A 226 3.71 -36.63 -1.75
N PHE A 227 3.00 -36.23 -0.69
CA PHE A 227 1.54 -36.02 -0.75
C PHE A 227 1.04 -34.59 -0.52
N LEU A 228 1.79 -33.69 0.15
CA LEU A 228 1.31 -32.33 0.42
C LEU A 228 1.58 -31.38 -0.76
N ALA A 229 0.51 -31.01 -1.48
CA ALA A 229 0.57 -29.99 -2.52
C ALA A 229 1.15 -28.64 -2.06
N PRO A 230 0.83 -28.10 -0.86
CA PRO A 230 1.44 -26.85 -0.37
C PRO A 230 2.97 -26.92 -0.22
N PHE A 231 3.51 -28.07 0.20
CA PHE A 231 4.97 -28.26 0.27
C PHE A 231 5.60 -28.25 -1.13
N LYS A 232 4.98 -28.93 -2.09
CA LYS A 232 5.48 -28.96 -3.49
C LYS A 232 5.45 -27.57 -4.13
N GLN A 233 4.43 -26.76 -3.83
CA GLN A 233 4.34 -25.38 -4.28
C GLN A 233 5.43 -24.49 -3.65
N ALA A 234 5.70 -24.64 -2.34
CA ALA A 234 6.79 -23.95 -1.66
C ALA A 234 8.17 -24.37 -2.18
N ALA A 235 8.42 -25.66 -2.38
CA ALA A 235 9.67 -26.17 -2.96
C ALA A 235 9.91 -25.59 -4.37
N SER A 236 8.92 -25.67 -5.27
CA SER A 236 9.02 -25.07 -6.61
C SER A 236 9.17 -23.54 -6.60
N SER A 237 8.81 -22.87 -5.51
CA SER A 237 9.05 -21.44 -5.31
C SER A 237 10.50 -21.17 -4.87
N ILE A 238 11.05 -21.99 -3.97
CA ILE A 238 12.47 -21.97 -3.58
C ILE A 238 13.36 -22.21 -4.81
N ASP A 239 13.03 -23.22 -5.63
CA ASP A 239 13.74 -23.54 -6.88
C ASP A 239 13.76 -22.36 -7.85
N PHE A 240 12.64 -21.66 -8.04
CA PHE A 240 12.54 -20.48 -8.89
C PHE A 240 13.41 -19.32 -8.39
N VAL A 241 13.36 -19.03 -7.08
CA VAL A 241 14.11 -17.92 -6.48
C VAL A 241 15.61 -18.19 -6.50
N ASN A 242 16.04 -19.41 -6.16
CA ASN A 242 17.43 -19.84 -6.27
C ASN A 242 17.94 -19.74 -7.72
N ALA A 243 17.14 -20.18 -8.70
CA ALA A 243 17.51 -20.07 -10.12
C ALA A 243 17.64 -18.61 -10.59
N LEU A 244 16.77 -17.71 -10.13
CA LEU A 244 16.84 -16.28 -10.44
C LEU A 244 18.10 -15.62 -9.86
N PHE A 245 18.44 -15.88 -8.60
CA PHE A 245 19.66 -15.34 -7.99
C PHE A 245 20.93 -15.97 -8.57
N THR A 246 20.93 -17.27 -8.88
CA THR A 246 22.03 -17.93 -9.60
C THR A 246 22.27 -17.29 -10.97
N LYS A 247 21.19 -16.93 -11.69
CA LYS A 247 21.28 -16.20 -12.96
C LYS A 247 21.92 -14.82 -12.78
N GLU A 248 21.61 -14.07 -11.72
CA GLU A 248 22.25 -12.78 -11.48
C GLU A 248 23.71 -12.91 -11.02
N ILE A 249 24.07 -13.89 -10.19
CA ILE A 249 25.48 -14.18 -9.87
C ILE A 249 26.27 -14.51 -11.16
N LYS A 250 25.68 -15.32 -12.05
CA LYS A 250 26.27 -15.64 -13.37
C LYS A 250 26.40 -14.40 -14.27
N SER A 251 25.40 -13.52 -14.28
CA SER A 251 25.41 -12.23 -14.98
C SER A 251 26.60 -11.35 -14.54
N HIS A 252 26.89 -11.27 -13.23
CA HIS A 252 28.05 -10.51 -12.73
C HIS A 252 29.38 -11.18 -13.14
N LYS A 253 29.47 -12.50 -13.07
CA LYS A 253 30.65 -13.25 -13.54
C LYS A 253 30.88 -13.12 -15.06
N GLU A 254 29.82 -12.98 -15.86
CA GLU A 254 29.90 -12.81 -17.32
C GLU A 254 30.26 -11.38 -17.77
N LYS A 255 29.95 -10.34 -16.96
CA LYS A 255 30.42 -8.96 -17.19
C LYS A 255 31.95 -8.82 -17.04
N GLY A 256 32.59 -9.76 -16.35
CA GLY A 256 33.98 -9.65 -15.92
C GLY A 256 34.15 -8.80 -14.65
N LYS A 257 35.32 -8.90 -14.00
CA LYS A 257 35.59 -8.16 -12.76
C LYS A 257 35.73 -6.66 -13.05
N PRO A 258 34.94 -5.78 -12.41
CA PRO A 258 35.06 -4.34 -12.60
C PRO A 258 36.31 -3.77 -11.91
N ASP A 259 36.76 -2.58 -12.35
CA ASP A 259 37.88 -1.85 -11.72
C ASP A 259 37.55 -1.42 -10.27
N GLU A 260 36.28 -1.19 -9.96
CA GLU A 260 35.77 -0.93 -8.61
C GLU A 260 34.42 -1.67 -8.43
N ASN A 261 34.32 -2.47 -7.36
CA ASN A 261 33.12 -3.26 -7.02
C ASN A 261 31.94 -2.35 -6.71
N GLN A 262 30.81 -2.54 -7.40
CA GLN A 262 29.67 -1.60 -7.38
C GLN A 262 28.57 -2.02 -6.39
N ASP A 263 28.39 -3.34 -6.19
CA ASP A 263 27.30 -3.92 -5.40
C ASP A 263 27.74 -5.10 -4.52
N PHE A 264 26.79 -5.66 -3.75
CA PHE A 264 27.05 -6.75 -2.83
C PHE A 264 27.60 -8.01 -3.52
N ILE A 265 27.16 -8.31 -4.74
CA ILE A 265 27.60 -9.49 -5.50
C ILE A 265 29.05 -9.30 -5.93
N ASP A 266 29.43 -8.15 -6.50
CA ASP A 266 30.82 -7.83 -6.83
C ASP A 266 31.75 -7.98 -5.61
N TYR A 267 31.37 -7.37 -4.47
CA TYR A 267 32.17 -7.45 -3.25
C TYR A 267 32.32 -8.87 -2.72
N TYR A 268 31.29 -9.71 -2.84
CA TYR A 268 31.34 -11.09 -2.36
C TYR A 268 32.13 -11.98 -3.32
N LEU A 269 31.95 -11.87 -4.64
CA LEU A 269 32.74 -12.61 -5.63
C LEU A 269 34.25 -12.32 -5.48
N ASP A 270 34.61 -11.06 -5.23
CA ASP A 270 35.97 -10.64 -4.92
C ASP A 270 36.50 -11.25 -3.60
N GLU A 271 35.64 -11.47 -2.59
CA GLU A 271 36.02 -12.14 -1.34
C GLU A 271 36.17 -13.68 -1.49
N ILE A 272 35.37 -14.32 -2.35
CA ILE A 272 35.58 -15.74 -2.76
C ILE A 272 36.98 -15.87 -3.38
N ASP A 273 37.33 -15.03 -4.36
CA ASP A 273 38.63 -15.10 -5.03
C ASP A 273 39.81 -14.82 -4.09
N LYS A 274 39.67 -13.90 -3.12
CA LYS A 274 40.70 -13.64 -2.10
C LYS A 274 40.89 -14.77 -1.10
N THR A 275 39.83 -15.52 -0.79
CA THR A 275 39.86 -16.58 0.22
C THR A 275 40.02 -17.98 -0.37
N LYS A 276 40.12 -18.07 -1.69
CA LYS A 276 40.36 -19.28 -2.49
C LYS A 276 41.56 -20.08 -1.99
N GLY A 277 41.30 -21.27 -1.43
CA GLY A 277 42.31 -22.15 -0.84
C GLY A 277 42.49 -22.03 0.69
N ASN A 278 41.81 -21.09 1.35
CA ASN A 278 41.70 -21.06 2.81
C ASN A 278 40.59 -22.04 3.26
N THR A 279 40.96 -23.09 3.99
CA THR A 279 40.02 -24.11 4.51
C THR A 279 39.04 -23.58 5.55
N ASP A 280 39.34 -22.44 6.17
CA ASP A 280 38.50 -21.82 7.21
C ASP A 280 37.52 -20.79 6.63
N ALA A 281 37.58 -20.51 5.32
CA ALA A 281 36.68 -19.59 4.64
C ALA A 281 35.34 -20.27 4.32
N THR A 282 34.24 -19.54 4.52
CA THR A 282 32.86 -20.01 4.25
C THR A 282 32.20 -19.29 3.07
N TYR A 283 33.00 -18.56 2.27
CA TYR A 283 32.53 -17.81 1.12
C TYR A 283 32.50 -18.66 -0.15
N ASP A 284 31.29 -19.04 -0.57
CA ASP A 284 31.02 -19.73 -1.82
C ASP A 284 29.73 -19.17 -2.51
N GLU A 285 29.42 -19.66 -3.71
CA GLU A 285 28.30 -19.18 -4.53
C GLU A 285 26.91 -19.64 -4.03
N GLU A 286 26.82 -20.77 -3.33
CA GLU A 286 25.56 -21.24 -2.72
C GLU A 286 25.22 -20.35 -1.51
N ASN A 287 26.24 -20.05 -0.70
CA ASN A 287 26.14 -19.22 0.48
C ASN A 287 26.00 -17.72 0.11
N LEU A 288 26.48 -17.29 -1.05
CA LEU A 288 26.11 -16.02 -1.68
C LEU A 288 24.62 -16.01 -2.05
N THR A 289 24.14 -17.04 -2.74
CA THR A 289 22.72 -17.17 -3.16
C THR A 289 21.77 -17.06 -1.96
N GLN A 290 22.11 -17.70 -0.84
CA GLN A 290 21.34 -17.61 0.41
C GLN A 290 21.51 -16.26 1.13
N THR A 291 22.69 -15.64 1.07
CA THR A 291 22.88 -14.28 1.61
C THR A 291 22.08 -13.23 0.82
N ILE A 292 21.94 -13.38 -0.50
CA ILE A 292 21.06 -12.56 -1.36
C ILE A 292 19.59 -12.73 -0.95
N PHE A 293 19.13 -13.98 -0.79
CA PHE A 293 17.77 -14.31 -0.35
C PHE A 293 17.43 -13.65 0.99
N ASP A 294 18.31 -13.82 1.98
CA ASP A 294 18.16 -13.25 3.31
C ASP A 294 18.07 -11.72 3.30
N LEU A 295 18.93 -11.05 2.52
CA LEU A 295 18.96 -9.58 2.43
C LEU A 295 17.73 -9.04 1.69
N PHE A 296 17.34 -9.65 0.57
CA PHE A 296 16.19 -9.22 -0.24
C PHE A 296 14.87 -9.27 0.55
N ILE A 297 14.60 -10.39 1.22
CA ILE A 297 13.37 -10.58 2.01
C ILE A 297 13.35 -9.64 3.21
N ALA A 298 14.44 -9.56 3.97
CA ALA A 298 14.51 -8.72 5.16
C ALA A 298 14.36 -7.23 4.83
N GLY A 299 15.01 -6.76 3.77
CA GLY A 299 14.92 -5.38 3.30
C GLY A 299 13.53 -5.01 2.78
N THR A 300 12.93 -5.88 1.96
CA THR A 300 11.62 -5.65 1.32
C THR A 300 10.46 -5.65 2.33
N GLU A 301 10.16 -6.80 2.91
CA GLU A 301 8.85 -7.06 3.52
C GLU A 301 8.63 -6.26 4.81
N THR A 302 9.70 -6.08 5.60
CA THR A 302 9.62 -5.40 6.90
C THR A 302 9.49 -3.88 6.75
N THR A 303 10.32 -3.26 5.92
CA THR A 303 10.27 -1.82 5.65
C THR A 303 8.98 -1.44 4.94
N ALA A 304 8.54 -2.22 3.95
CA ALA A 304 7.30 -1.97 3.23
C ALA A 304 6.06 -2.07 4.14
N THR A 305 5.97 -3.11 4.98
CA THR A 305 4.87 -3.25 5.94
C THR A 305 4.85 -2.09 6.95
N THR A 306 6.02 -1.65 7.43
CA THR A 306 6.13 -0.50 8.33
C THR A 306 5.65 0.80 7.67
N LEU A 307 6.00 1.03 6.41
CA LEU A 307 5.51 2.19 5.64
C LEU A 307 4.01 2.09 5.34
N CYS A 308 3.46 0.90 5.11
CA CYS A 308 2.02 0.70 4.95
C CYS A 308 1.24 1.00 6.25
N TRP A 309 1.79 0.68 7.43
CA TRP A 309 1.23 1.15 8.70
C TRP A 309 1.38 2.66 8.90
N ALA A 310 2.53 3.23 8.54
CA ALA A 310 2.78 4.66 8.64
C ALA A 310 1.74 5.48 7.86
N LEU A 311 1.46 5.08 6.62
CA LEU A 311 0.47 5.72 5.76
C LEU A 311 -0.97 5.53 6.29
N LEU A 312 -1.30 4.37 6.84
CA LEU A 312 -2.61 4.12 7.46
C LEU A 312 -2.81 5.00 8.70
N TYR A 313 -1.85 5.04 9.63
CA TYR A 313 -1.97 5.83 10.85
C TYR A 313 -2.02 7.33 10.58
N MET A 314 -1.34 7.85 9.54
CA MET A 314 -1.49 9.25 9.15
C MET A 314 -2.90 9.61 8.66
N VAL A 315 -3.64 8.64 8.11
CA VAL A 315 -5.03 8.82 7.71
C VAL A 315 -6.01 8.64 8.87
N VAL A 316 -5.69 7.76 9.84
CA VAL A 316 -6.47 7.56 11.08
C VAL A 316 -6.28 8.69 12.09
N TYR A 317 -5.09 9.29 12.16
CA TYR A 317 -4.72 10.36 13.08
C TYR A 317 -4.35 11.65 12.30
N PRO A 318 -5.34 12.34 11.70
CA PRO A 318 -5.08 13.51 10.85
C PRO A 318 -4.49 14.71 11.60
N ASP A 319 -4.69 14.81 12.91
CA ASP A 319 -4.06 15.85 13.74
C ASP A 319 -2.55 15.62 13.89
N VAL A 320 -2.12 14.36 14.00
CA VAL A 320 -0.70 13.97 13.99
C VAL A 320 -0.10 14.23 12.60
N GLN A 321 -0.83 13.92 11.54
CA GLN A 321 -0.43 14.23 10.17
C GLN A 321 -0.23 15.75 9.97
N GLU A 322 -1.15 16.57 10.47
CA GLU A 322 -1.07 18.03 10.38
C GLU A 322 0.12 18.58 11.18
N LYS A 323 0.40 18.04 12.37
CA LYS A 323 1.57 18.42 13.20
C LYS A 323 2.89 18.07 12.50
N VAL A 324 3.01 16.87 11.92
CA VAL A 324 4.17 16.47 11.11
C VAL A 324 4.33 17.39 9.88
N GLN A 325 3.24 17.70 9.19
CA GLN A 325 3.26 18.62 8.04
C GLN A 325 3.70 20.04 8.42
N LYS A 326 3.24 20.58 9.56
CA LYS A 326 3.67 21.87 10.10
C LYS A 326 5.16 21.88 10.45
N GLU A 327 5.67 20.81 11.07
CA GLU A 327 7.09 20.68 11.41
C GLU A 327 7.98 20.60 10.15
N LEU A 328 7.60 19.75 9.18
CA LEU A 328 8.30 19.61 7.90
C LEU A 328 8.35 20.93 7.11
N ASP A 329 7.23 21.64 7.03
CA ASP A 329 7.14 22.92 6.32
C ASP A 329 7.99 24.01 7.02
N ALA A 330 7.94 24.09 8.34
CA ALA A 330 8.66 25.11 9.12
C ALA A 330 10.19 24.89 9.14
N VAL A 331 10.66 23.64 9.18
CA VAL A 331 12.08 23.30 9.33
C VAL A 331 12.79 23.09 7.99
N LEU A 332 12.14 22.53 6.98
CA LEU A 332 12.77 22.15 5.70
C LEU A 332 12.27 22.95 4.49
N GLY A 333 11.07 23.52 4.56
CA GLY A 333 10.46 24.25 3.46
C GLY A 333 10.20 23.42 2.19
N CYS A 334 9.77 24.12 1.13
CA CYS A 334 9.21 23.49 -0.07
C CYS A 334 10.25 22.93 -1.07
N SER A 335 11.50 23.40 -1.06
CA SER A 335 12.43 23.23 -2.19
C SER A 335 13.59 22.24 -1.99
N ARG A 336 13.93 21.88 -0.76
CA ARG A 336 15.12 21.04 -0.47
C ARG A 336 14.79 19.55 -0.57
N LEU A 337 15.76 18.69 -0.92
CA LEU A 337 15.62 17.25 -0.68
C LEU A 337 15.73 16.95 0.83
N ILE A 338 15.02 15.91 1.28
CA ILE A 338 15.03 15.46 2.69
C ILE A 338 16.14 14.42 2.85
N CYS A 339 17.06 14.66 3.78
CA CYS A 339 18.08 13.68 4.16
C CYS A 339 17.77 13.10 5.53
N TYR A 340 18.29 11.91 5.82
CA TYR A 340 18.08 11.22 7.09
C TYR A 340 18.66 12.02 8.28
N GLU A 341 19.64 12.89 8.06
CA GLU A 341 20.14 13.80 9.09
C GLU A 341 19.08 14.80 9.59
N ASP A 342 18.04 15.09 8.81
CA ASP A 342 16.98 16.05 9.16
C ASP A 342 16.13 15.59 10.34
N ARG A 343 16.11 14.30 10.66
CA ARG A 343 15.44 13.76 11.87
C ARG A 343 15.93 14.42 13.18
N LYS A 344 17.16 14.96 13.19
CA LYS A 344 17.74 15.72 14.31
C LYS A 344 17.07 17.09 14.52
N LYS A 345 16.43 17.62 13.48
CA LYS A 345 15.76 18.93 13.41
C LYS A 345 14.23 18.79 13.38
N LEU A 346 13.73 17.55 13.36
CA LEU A 346 12.32 17.17 13.25
C LEU A 346 11.94 16.19 14.38
N PRO A 347 12.01 16.62 15.66
CA PRO A 347 11.78 15.75 16.81
C PRO A 347 10.38 15.11 16.82
N TYR A 348 9.33 15.84 16.43
CA TYR A 348 7.96 15.33 16.39
C TYR A 348 7.80 14.29 15.27
N THR A 349 8.28 14.56 14.05
CA THR A 349 8.26 13.59 12.94
C THR A 349 9.03 12.33 13.29
N ASN A 350 10.20 12.46 13.95
CA ASN A 350 11.00 11.33 14.40
C ASN A 350 10.28 10.53 15.52
N ALA A 351 9.61 11.21 16.46
CA ALA A 351 8.79 10.58 17.50
C ALA A 351 7.58 9.83 16.91
N VAL A 352 6.89 10.41 15.93
CA VAL A 352 5.80 9.76 15.19
C VAL A 352 6.28 8.49 14.49
N ILE A 353 7.44 8.50 13.84
CA ILE A 353 8.03 7.30 13.21
C ILE A 353 8.33 6.20 14.24
N HIS A 354 8.89 6.56 15.41
CA HIS A 354 9.17 5.58 16.45
C HIS A 354 7.87 5.02 17.06
N GLU A 355 6.83 5.85 17.24
CA GLU A 355 5.51 5.40 17.69
C GLU A 355 4.80 4.51 16.66
N ILE A 356 4.94 4.78 15.35
CA ILE A 356 4.46 3.89 14.28
C ILE A 356 5.11 2.51 14.43
N GLN A 357 6.43 2.44 14.61
CA GLN A 357 7.14 1.17 14.80
C GLN A 357 6.77 0.46 16.11
N ARG A 358 6.51 1.21 17.19
CA ARG A 358 6.05 0.66 18.48
C ARG A 358 4.64 0.09 18.37
N TYR A 359 3.69 0.85 17.81
CA TYR A 359 2.26 0.56 17.87
C TYR A 359 1.78 -0.41 16.80
N SER A 360 2.36 -0.39 15.60
CA SER A 360 2.08 -1.43 14.59
C SER A 360 2.73 -2.78 14.90
N ASN A 361 3.87 -2.74 15.60
CA ASN A 361 4.76 -3.85 15.89
C ASN A 361 4.75 -4.95 14.80
N ILE A 362 5.36 -4.67 13.65
CA ILE A 362 5.32 -5.58 12.50
C ILE A 362 5.90 -6.99 12.74
N VAL A 363 6.58 -7.24 13.87
CA VAL A 363 7.17 -8.53 14.24
C VAL A 363 6.76 -8.91 15.66
N LEU A 364 5.68 -9.70 15.80
CA LEU A 364 5.16 -10.17 17.08
C LEU A 364 6.25 -10.85 17.94
N ILE A 365 6.96 -11.80 17.34
CA ILE A 365 8.01 -12.61 17.98
C ILE A 365 9.27 -12.44 17.13
N ALA A 366 10.40 -12.08 17.76
CA ALA A 366 11.68 -12.04 17.05
C ALA A 366 12.02 -13.42 16.49
N LEU A 367 12.65 -13.46 15.31
CA LEU A 367 13.11 -14.68 14.65
C LEU A 367 13.73 -15.65 15.67
N PRO A 368 13.32 -16.94 15.71
CA PRO A 368 13.70 -17.86 16.78
C PRO A 368 15.21 -17.93 17.03
N ARG A 369 15.59 -17.91 18.31
CA ARG A 369 16.95 -18.22 18.76
C ARG A 369 17.05 -19.70 19.13
N GLN A 370 18.27 -20.18 19.31
CA GLN A 370 18.55 -21.50 19.87
C GLN A 370 19.75 -21.44 20.82
N SER A 371 19.73 -22.22 21.90
CA SER A 371 20.88 -22.36 22.80
C SER A 371 22.00 -23.20 22.16
N VAL A 372 23.23 -22.68 22.06
CA VAL A 372 24.37 -23.40 21.45
C VAL A 372 25.10 -24.34 22.43
N LYS A 373 24.88 -24.14 23.73
CA LYS A 373 25.33 -24.96 24.86
C LYS A 373 24.27 -24.99 25.96
N ASP A 374 24.46 -25.83 26.98
CA ASP A 374 23.69 -25.74 28.22
C ASP A 374 24.01 -24.40 28.89
N THR A 375 22.99 -23.62 29.22
CA THR A 375 23.11 -22.28 29.79
C THR A 375 21.99 -22.02 30.80
N GLU A 376 22.06 -20.89 31.51
CA GLU A 376 21.01 -20.43 32.41
C GLU A 376 20.36 -19.17 31.82
N LEU A 377 19.04 -19.05 31.91
CA LEU A 377 18.32 -17.81 31.57
C LEU A 377 17.36 -17.48 32.71
N LEU A 378 17.57 -16.33 33.36
CA LEU A 378 16.65 -15.76 34.35
C LEU A 378 16.33 -16.72 35.52
N GLY A 379 17.35 -17.43 36.03
CA GLY A 379 17.21 -18.40 37.12
C GLY A 379 16.77 -19.81 36.68
N PHE A 380 16.55 -20.04 35.37
CA PHE A 380 16.14 -21.34 34.84
C PHE A 380 17.22 -22.01 34.00
N PRO A 381 17.46 -23.33 34.18
CA PRO A 381 18.33 -24.08 33.27
C PRO A 381 17.68 -24.18 31.87
N VAL A 382 18.50 -23.95 30.84
CA VAL A 382 18.13 -24.05 29.43
C VAL A 382 19.16 -24.94 28.73
N PRO A 383 18.84 -26.24 28.55
CA PRO A 383 19.72 -27.18 27.84
C PRO A 383 20.06 -26.74 26.42
N LYS A 384 21.16 -27.24 25.88
CA LYS A 384 21.59 -27.07 24.48
C LYS A 384 20.49 -27.47 23.49
N ASN A 385 20.49 -26.80 22.34
CA ASN A 385 19.54 -26.97 21.23
C ASN A 385 18.07 -26.57 21.56
N THR A 386 17.81 -25.97 22.72
CA THR A 386 16.48 -25.45 23.09
C THR A 386 16.16 -24.21 22.27
N ILE A 387 14.94 -24.15 21.71
CA ILE A 387 14.48 -22.99 20.94
C ILE A 387 14.04 -21.89 21.92
N ILE A 388 14.40 -20.64 21.64
CA ILE A 388 14.05 -19.48 22.46
C ILE A 388 13.31 -18.45 21.59
N LEU A 389 12.11 -18.06 22.03
CA LEU A 389 11.25 -17.05 21.40
C LEU A 389 11.20 -15.80 22.27
N ALA A 390 11.64 -14.67 21.73
CA ALA A 390 11.48 -13.37 22.38
C ALA A 390 10.24 -12.65 21.83
N ASN A 391 9.23 -12.46 22.67
CA ASN A 391 8.01 -11.76 22.31
C ASN A 391 8.26 -10.24 22.32
N ILE A 392 8.60 -9.67 21.15
CA ILE A 392 8.90 -8.24 21.00
C ILE A 392 7.65 -7.39 21.25
N ASP A 393 6.47 -7.90 20.91
CA ASP A 393 5.20 -7.22 21.22
C ASP A 393 5.08 -6.90 22.69
N SER A 394 5.35 -7.90 23.54
CA SER A 394 5.27 -7.75 24.99
C SER A 394 6.28 -6.78 25.60
N VAL A 395 7.22 -6.26 24.79
CA VAL A 395 8.14 -5.17 25.15
C VAL A 395 7.62 -3.82 24.66
N LEU A 396 7.07 -3.77 23.44
CA LEU A 396 6.51 -2.55 22.82
C LEU A 396 5.11 -2.19 23.36
N SER A 397 4.41 -3.14 23.99
CA SER A 397 3.15 -2.97 24.72
C SER A 397 3.29 -3.10 26.25
N ASP A 398 4.52 -3.08 26.79
CA ASP A 398 4.80 -3.21 28.24
C ASP A 398 4.29 -2.00 29.06
N PRO A 399 3.25 -2.17 29.91
CA PRO A 399 2.69 -1.06 30.70
C PRO A 399 3.63 -0.57 31.82
N GLY A 400 4.74 -1.27 32.08
CA GLY A 400 5.83 -0.81 32.94
C GLY A 400 6.89 0.03 32.22
N LYS A 401 6.71 0.32 30.92
CA LYS A 401 7.66 1.09 30.08
C LYS A 401 7.02 2.15 29.21
N TRP A 402 5.73 1.99 28.87
CA TRP A 402 4.94 2.91 28.06
C TRP A 402 3.74 3.40 28.86
N GLU A 403 3.52 4.71 28.85
CA GLU A 403 2.49 5.37 29.66
C GLU A 403 1.07 5.10 29.14
N THR A 404 0.91 4.92 27.82
CA THR A 404 -0.36 4.63 27.14
C THR A 404 -0.17 3.53 26.08
N PRO A 405 0.15 2.27 26.46
CA PRO A 405 0.65 1.25 25.53
C PRO A 405 -0.34 0.90 24.41
N ASP A 406 -1.63 0.81 24.72
CA ASP A 406 -2.69 0.44 23.78
C ASP A 406 -3.17 1.61 22.88
N GLN A 407 -2.58 2.80 23.01
CA GLN A 407 -2.90 3.99 22.20
C GLN A 407 -1.71 4.43 21.33
N PHE A 408 -2.00 4.98 20.15
CA PHE A 408 -1.01 5.66 19.32
C PHE A 408 -0.71 7.06 19.89
N ASN A 409 0.42 7.21 20.58
CA ASN A 409 0.79 8.44 21.28
C ASN A 409 2.28 8.80 21.03
N PRO A 410 2.58 9.68 20.04
CA PRO A 410 3.95 10.12 19.75
C PRO A 410 4.70 10.71 20.96
N SER A 411 3.97 11.20 21.98
CA SER A 411 4.55 11.75 23.21
C SER A 411 5.34 10.74 24.02
N HIS A 412 5.19 9.42 23.79
CA HIS A 412 6.08 8.41 24.37
C HIS A 412 7.57 8.69 24.05
N PHE A 413 7.85 9.28 22.89
CA PHE A 413 9.20 9.58 22.39
C PHE A 413 9.57 11.06 22.48
N LEU A 414 8.85 11.85 23.29
CA LEU A 414 9.13 13.28 23.51
C LEU A 414 9.38 13.56 25.01
N ASP A 415 10.25 14.51 25.31
CA ASP A 415 10.33 15.11 26.64
C ASP A 415 9.31 16.25 26.83
N LYS A 416 9.37 16.93 27.99
CA LYS A 416 8.46 18.05 28.32
C LYS A 416 8.67 19.30 27.47
N ASP A 417 9.84 19.44 26.86
CA ASP A 417 10.24 20.59 26.07
C ASP A 417 10.06 20.31 24.56
N GLY A 418 9.63 19.09 24.20
CA GLY A 418 9.35 18.66 22.83
C GLY A 418 10.55 18.05 22.10
N ASN A 419 11.66 17.75 22.78
CA ASN A 419 12.80 17.08 22.15
C ASN A 419 12.55 15.58 22.05
N PHE A 420 13.12 14.95 21.01
CA PHE A 420 13.04 13.50 20.85
C PHE A 420 13.89 12.75 21.89
N ILE A 421 13.26 11.82 22.61
CA ILE A 421 13.93 10.91 23.56
C ILE A 421 13.92 9.46 23.05
N ASN A 422 15.07 8.80 23.15
CA ASN A 422 15.20 7.38 22.83
C ASN A 422 14.88 6.52 24.07
N ARG A 423 13.92 5.60 23.97
CA ARG A 423 13.49 4.71 25.05
C ARG A 423 14.22 3.37 24.97
N GLU A 424 14.79 2.87 26.07
CA GLU A 424 15.50 1.57 26.06
C GLU A 424 14.57 0.38 25.73
N ALA A 425 13.27 0.51 25.99
CA ALA A 425 12.25 -0.48 25.61
C ALA A 425 11.90 -0.49 24.11
N PHE A 426 12.44 0.43 23.31
CA PHE A 426 12.19 0.47 21.87
C PHE A 426 13.07 -0.54 21.12
N LEU A 427 12.62 -1.80 21.08
CA LEU A 427 13.36 -2.93 20.50
C LEU A 427 12.73 -3.56 19.22
N PRO A 428 12.15 -2.82 18.26
CA PRO A 428 11.55 -3.43 17.05
C PRO A 428 12.59 -4.14 16.16
N PHE A 429 13.88 -3.80 16.29
CA PHE A 429 15.00 -4.43 15.58
C PHE A 429 15.65 -5.59 16.37
N SER A 430 15.02 -6.05 17.48
CA SER A 430 15.58 -6.98 18.47
C SER A 430 16.85 -6.45 19.15
N ILE A 431 17.58 -7.29 19.88
CA ILE A 431 18.75 -6.92 20.68
C ILE A 431 19.81 -8.04 20.74
N GLY A 432 21.03 -7.69 21.18
CA GLY A 432 22.14 -8.61 21.36
C GLY A 432 22.83 -8.99 20.05
N HIS A 433 23.57 -10.10 20.05
CA HIS A 433 24.45 -10.51 18.94
C HIS A 433 23.75 -10.64 17.57
N ARG A 434 22.45 -10.97 17.54
CA ARG A 434 21.62 -11.08 16.33
C ARG A 434 20.66 -9.88 16.12
N VAL A 435 20.94 -8.70 16.68
CA VAL A 435 20.22 -7.45 16.34
C VAL A 435 20.19 -7.21 14.81
N CYS A 436 19.12 -6.63 14.28
CA CYS A 436 18.89 -6.49 12.84
C CYS A 436 20.12 -5.91 12.11
N MET A 437 20.57 -6.57 11.04
CA MET A 437 21.71 -6.09 10.27
C MET A 437 21.37 -4.82 9.47
N GLY A 438 20.15 -4.74 8.96
CA GLY A 438 19.64 -3.63 8.15
C GLY A 438 19.04 -2.46 8.94
N GLU A 439 19.18 -2.40 10.26
CA GLU A 439 18.53 -1.37 11.09
C GLU A 439 18.77 0.06 10.58
N LEU A 440 20.01 0.41 10.25
CA LEU A 440 20.35 1.75 9.76
C LEU A 440 19.67 2.05 8.41
N LEU A 441 19.62 1.06 7.53
CA LEU A 441 18.98 1.15 6.22
C LEU A 441 17.47 1.33 6.35
N ALA A 442 16.80 0.46 7.11
CA ALA A 442 15.36 0.55 7.36
C ALA A 442 14.97 1.89 8.01
N ARG A 443 15.73 2.38 9.00
CA ARG A 443 15.50 3.71 9.60
C ARG A 443 15.67 4.86 8.59
N MET A 444 16.63 4.77 7.67
CA MET A 444 16.80 5.74 6.57
C MET A 444 15.60 5.71 5.61
N GLU A 445 15.21 4.51 5.15
CA GLU A 445 14.11 4.31 4.21
C GLU A 445 12.78 4.79 4.77
N ILE A 446 12.40 4.35 5.97
CA ILE A 446 11.16 4.78 6.63
C ILE A 446 11.14 6.31 6.76
N PHE A 447 12.21 6.91 7.27
CA PHE A 447 12.25 8.36 7.49
C PHE A 447 12.17 9.17 6.19
N ILE A 448 12.97 8.84 5.18
CA ILE A 448 13.03 9.62 3.94
C ILE A 448 11.74 9.43 3.13
N VAL A 449 11.21 8.20 3.01
CA VAL A 449 9.97 7.96 2.27
C VAL A 449 8.78 8.61 2.98
N PHE A 450 8.59 8.38 4.27
CA PHE A 450 7.48 8.97 5.05
C PHE A 450 7.46 10.50 4.98
N SER A 451 8.59 11.15 5.27
CA SER A 451 8.70 12.61 5.29
C SER A 451 8.52 13.21 3.90
N THR A 452 9.02 12.54 2.85
CA THR A 452 8.88 13.00 1.46
C THR A 452 7.43 12.88 0.98
N LEU A 453 6.72 11.82 1.39
CA LEU A 453 5.30 11.62 1.10
C LEU A 453 4.43 12.67 1.81
N LEU A 454 4.58 12.86 3.12
CA LEU A 454 3.75 13.82 3.88
C LEU A 454 4.01 15.28 3.51
N ARG A 455 5.23 15.63 3.09
CA ARG A 455 5.49 16.96 2.55
C ARG A 455 4.81 17.18 1.20
N ALA A 456 4.75 16.16 0.35
CA ALA A 456 4.14 16.23 -0.98
C ALA A 456 2.60 16.13 -0.96
N PHE A 457 2.02 15.38 -0.02
CA PHE A 457 0.60 15.05 0.02
C PHE A 457 -0.02 15.16 1.41
N THR A 458 -1.24 15.66 1.46
CA THR A 458 -2.17 15.37 2.55
C THR A 458 -2.86 14.04 2.21
N LEU A 459 -2.75 13.06 3.11
CA LEU A 459 -3.32 11.74 2.95
C LEU A 459 -4.71 11.71 3.59
N THR A 460 -5.72 11.26 2.85
CA THR A 460 -7.11 11.16 3.36
C THR A 460 -7.72 9.81 3.04
N LEU A 461 -8.87 9.52 3.66
CA LEU A 461 -9.71 8.39 3.26
C LEU A 461 -10.38 8.65 1.90
N PRO A 462 -10.76 7.58 1.17
CA PRO A 462 -11.75 7.63 0.11
C PRO A 462 -13.08 8.21 0.60
N GLU A 463 -13.75 8.98 -0.24
CA GLU A 463 -14.98 9.68 0.13
C GLU A 463 -16.09 8.70 0.57
N GLY A 464 -16.71 8.99 1.72
CA GLY A 464 -17.72 8.15 2.34
C GLY A 464 -17.20 7.02 3.25
N VAL A 465 -15.89 6.81 3.35
CA VAL A 465 -15.29 5.95 4.38
C VAL A 465 -15.07 6.79 5.65
N LYS A 466 -15.72 6.42 6.77
CA LYS A 466 -15.62 7.12 8.07
C LYS A 466 -14.75 6.40 9.10
N GLU A 467 -14.65 5.08 8.99
CA GLU A 467 -13.87 4.23 9.89
C GLU A 467 -13.01 3.28 9.04
N VAL A 468 -11.83 2.93 9.55
CA VAL A 468 -10.97 1.89 8.94
C VAL A 468 -10.57 0.91 10.02
N ASN A 469 -10.56 -0.38 9.65
CA ASN A 469 -10.09 -1.43 10.53
C ASN A 469 -8.58 -1.28 10.77
N THR A 470 -8.16 -1.12 12.03
CA THR A 470 -6.75 -1.10 12.45
C THR A 470 -6.28 -2.44 13.05
N LYS A 471 -7.11 -3.49 13.05
CA LYS A 471 -6.71 -4.83 13.46
C LYS A 471 -5.80 -5.45 12.40
N PHE A 472 -4.60 -5.86 12.82
CA PHE A 472 -3.60 -6.48 11.97
C PHE A 472 -4.09 -7.79 11.32
N VAL A 473 -3.53 -8.10 10.15
CA VAL A 473 -3.60 -9.42 9.52
C VAL A 473 -2.29 -10.15 9.83
N PHE A 474 -2.39 -11.32 10.45
CA PHE A 474 -1.23 -12.09 10.90
C PHE A 474 -0.66 -12.94 9.75
N GLY A 475 0.60 -12.67 9.38
CA GLY A 475 1.42 -13.48 8.47
C GLY A 475 2.83 -13.70 9.06
N SER A 476 3.88 -13.62 8.24
CA SER A 476 5.26 -13.44 8.72
C SER A 476 5.44 -12.16 9.52
N THR A 477 4.77 -11.10 9.05
CA THR A 477 4.65 -9.79 9.65
C THR A 477 3.22 -9.56 10.11
N MET A 478 3.01 -8.63 11.05
CA MET A 478 1.68 -8.11 11.36
C MET A 478 1.35 -7.02 10.33
N LYS A 479 0.70 -7.40 9.22
CA LYS A 479 0.37 -6.47 8.11
C LYS A 479 -0.89 -5.64 8.44
N PRO A 480 -1.03 -4.40 7.95
CA PRO A 480 -2.32 -3.72 7.98
C PRO A 480 -3.33 -4.48 7.11
N PRO A 481 -4.64 -4.43 7.42
CA PRO A 481 -5.66 -4.99 6.53
C PRO A 481 -5.72 -4.17 5.23
N PRO A 482 -6.07 -4.77 4.08
CA PRO A 482 -6.10 -4.06 2.80
C PRO A 482 -6.95 -2.79 2.84
N TYR A 483 -6.35 -1.66 2.48
CA TYR A 483 -6.97 -0.35 2.57
C TYR A 483 -6.58 0.52 1.36
N GLN A 484 -7.38 1.56 1.10
CA GLN A 484 -7.07 2.57 0.08
C GLN A 484 -6.92 3.94 0.74
N LEU A 485 -6.00 4.76 0.22
CA LEU A 485 -5.84 6.15 0.59
C LEU A 485 -5.97 7.07 -0.62
N CYS A 486 -6.27 8.34 -0.38
CA CYS A 486 -6.22 9.43 -1.35
C CYS A 486 -4.99 10.30 -1.06
N ALA A 487 -4.12 10.50 -2.05
CA ALA A 487 -2.94 11.35 -1.93
C ALA A 487 -3.21 12.72 -2.58
N ILE A 488 -3.60 13.72 -1.76
CA ILE A 488 -4.00 15.06 -2.22
C ILE A 488 -2.76 15.98 -2.26
N PRO A 489 -2.34 16.51 -3.43
CA PRO A 489 -1.11 17.31 -3.53
C PRO A 489 -1.15 18.60 -2.71
N ARG A 490 -0.09 18.86 -1.92
CA ARG A 490 0.08 20.09 -1.14
C ARG A 490 0.64 21.20 -2.03
N LEU A 491 -0.15 22.23 -2.32
CA LEU A 491 0.17 23.26 -3.32
C LEU A 491 0.98 24.45 -2.76
N LYS A 492 2.24 24.59 -3.20
CA LYS A 492 2.97 25.87 -3.28
C LYS A 492 4.21 25.72 -4.18
N GLY A 493 4.35 26.58 -5.19
CA GLY A 493 5.52 26.64 -6.08
C GLY A 493 5.17 26.58 -7.58
N GLU A 494 5.20 27.74 -8.24
CA GLU A 494 5.10 27.85 -9.69
C GLU A 494 6.49 27.73 -10.35
N ILE A 495 6.61 26.97 -11.44
CA ILE A 495 7.54 27.28 -12.55
C ILE A 495 6.84 26.93 -13.86
N GLN A 496 6.91 27.85 -14.84
CA GLN A 496 6.38 27.62 -16.19
C GLN A 496 7.43 26.98 -17.12
N LYS A 497 6.94 26.12 -18.02
CA LYS A 497 7.46 25.79 -19.36
C LYS A 497 8.95 26.12 -19.66
N GLN A 498 9.76 25.09 -19.88
CA GLN A 498 10.42 24.89 -21.17
C GLN A 498 10.93 23.44 -21.35
N ALA A 499 10.47 22.79 -22.42
CA ALA A 499 11.03 21.55 -22.94
C ALA A 499 10.64 21.44 -24.42
N ASN A 500 11.62 21.30 -25.32
CA ASN A 500 11.39 21.16 -26.76
C ASN A 500 11.48 19.66 -27.15
N PRO A 501 10.71 19.14 -28.13
CA PRO A 501 10.44 17.69 -28.18
C PRO A 501 11.26 16.90 -29.21
N SER A 502 12.02 15.92 -28.73
CA SER A 502 12.52 14.76 -29.50
C SER A 502 12.89 13.62 -28.54
N SER A 503 12.46 12.35 -28.71
CA SER A 503 11.60 11.80 -29.75
C SER A 503 10.93 10.48 -29.31
N GLU A 504 9.61 10.42 -29.19
CA GLU A 504 8.88 9.17 -28.88
C GLU A 504 7.44 9.17 -29.44
N ALA A 505 7.34 9.46 -30.75
CA ALA A 505 6.12 9.96 -31.39
C ALA A 505 4.95 8.96 -31.59
N SER A 506 5.05 7.72 -31.09
CA SER A 506 4.03 6.68 -31.29
C SER A 506 3.05 6.60 -30.12
N GLN A 507 3.50 6.21 -28.92
CA GLN A 507 2.62 5.98 -27.76
C GLN A 507 2.01 7.30 -27.22
N HIS A 508 2.81 8.37 -27.15
CA HIS A 508 2.36 9.69 -26.65
C HIS A 508 1.17 10.26 -27.45
N LYS A 509 1.09 9.93 -28.75
CA LYS A 509 0.04 10.37 -29.68
C LYS A 509 -1.34 9.79 -29.33
N GLN A 510 -1.37 8.64 -28.65
CA GLN A 510 -2.60 7.95 -28.23
C GLN A 510 -3.10 8.45 -26.86
N PHE A 511 -2.19 8.73 -25.92
CA PHE A 511 -2.50 9.33 -24.62
C PHE A 511 -3.11 10.74 -24.76
N LEU A 512 -2.52 11.61 -25.59
CA LEU A 512 -3.10 12.93 -25.91
C LEU A 512 -4.45 12.84 -26.64
N LYS A 513 -4.67 11.78 -27.43
CA LYS A 513 -5.97 11.51 -28.09
C LYS A 513 -7.06 11.26 -27.05
N LEU A 514 -6.78 10.40 -26.06
CA LEU A 514 -7.70 10.07 -24.96
C LEU A 514 -8.03 11.30 -24.10
N GLN A 515 -7.04 12.12 -23.75
CA GLN A 515 -7.31 13.37 -23.01
C GLN A 515 -8.17 14.37 -23.80
N ARG A 516 -7.99 14.48 -25.12
CA ARG A 516 -8.83 15.34 -25.98
C ARG A 516 -10.27 14.80 -26.11
N VAL A 517 -10.47 13.48 -26.12
CA VAL A 517 -11.81 12.86 -26.11
C VAL A 517 -12.51 13.09 -24.77
N ARG A 518 -11.79 12.93 -23.64
CA ARG A 518 -12.36 13.07 -22.29
C ARG A 518 -12.95 14.47 -22.01
N ARG A 519 -12.49 15.54 -22.70
CA ARG A 519 -13.09 16.89 -22.62
C ARG A 519 -14.49 17.02 -23.25
N ARG A 520 -15.05 15.97 -23.86
CA ARG A 520 -16.38 15.97 -24.50
C ARG A 520 -17.33 14.87 -24.01
N LEU A 521 -16.92 14.06 -23.05
CA LEU A 521 -17.73 12.99 -22.46
C LEU A 521 -18.22 13.41 -21.07
N PRO A 522 -19.27 12.75 -20.53
CA PRO A 522 -19.70 12.90 -19.14
C PRO A 522 -18.54 12.81 -18.13
N PRO A 523 -18.62 13.50 -16.98
CA PRO A 523 -17.61 13.45 -15.92
C PRO A 523 -17.34 12.00 -15.47
N GLY A 524 -16.18 11.72 -14.89
CA GLY A 524 -15.88 10.35 -14.46
C GLY A 524 -14.41 10.11 -14.16
N PRO A 525 -14.06 8.95 -13.58
CA PRO A 525 -12.71 8.67 -13.14
C PRO A 525 -11.73 8.69 -14.31
N ILE A 526 -10.58 9.34 -14.12
CA ILE A 526 -9.48 9.37 -15.09
C ILE A 526 -9.10 7.93 -15.51
N PRO A 527 -9.14 7.54 -16.79
CA PRO A 527 -8.65 6.23 -17.22
C PRO A 527 -7.13 6.12 -17.03
N LEU A 528 -6.67 4.98 -16.54
CA LEU A 528 -5.27 4.56 -16.61
C LEU A 528 -4.98 3.98 -18.01
N PRO A 529 -3.72 3.99 -18.47
CA PRO A 529 -3.32 3.26 -19.68
C PRO A 529 -3.69 1.78 -19.61
N VAL A 530 -3.98 1.19 -20.77
CA VAL A 530 -4.30 -0.25 -20.98
C VAL A 530 -5.59 -0.75 -20.33
N PHE A 531 -5.80 -0.52 -19.02
CA PHE A 531 -6.91 -1.08 -18.22
C PHE A 531 -8.07 -0.10 -17.95
N GLY A 532 -7.91 1.19 -18.24
CA GLY A 532 -8.97 2.18 -18.07
C GLY A 532 -9.26 2.47 -16.59
N THR A 533 -10.51 2.35 -16.16
CA THR A 533 -10.92 2.54 -14.76
C THR A 533 -11.02 1.22 -13.99
N LEU A 534 -10.93 0.05 -14.63
CA LEU A 534 -11.21 -1.25 -13.98
C LEU A 534 -10.36 -1.52 -12.72
N ILE A 535 -9.07 -1.16 -12.74
CA ILE A 535 -8.17 -1.26 -11.57
C ILE A 535 -8.67 -0.40 -10.39
N GLN A 536 -9.27 0.76 -10.65
CA GLN A 536 -9.81 1.66 -9.61
C GLN A 536 -11.13 1.14 -9.02
N LEU A 537 -11.72 0.11 -9.63
CA LEU A 537 -12.90 -0.60 -9.15
C LEU A 537 -12.52 -1.94 -8.50
N ASN A 538 -11.23 -2.24 -8.30
CA ASN A 538 -10.72 -3.56 -7.88
C ASN A 538 -11.13 -4.72 -8.82
N PHE A 539 -11.44 -4.43 -10.09
CA PHE A 539 -12.14 -5.33 -11.02
C PHE A 539 -13.52 -5.82 -10.54
N GLU A 540 -14.07 -5.26 -9.45
CA GLU A 540 -15.43 -5.52 -8.98
C GLU A 540 -16.43 -4.58 -9.64
N PHE A 541 -17.53 -5.13 -10.16
CA PHE A 541 -18.58 -4.37 -10.80
C PHE A 541 -19.91 -4.46 -10.03
N ASN A 542 -19.85 -4.13 -8.74
CA ASN A 542 -20.99 -4.24 -7.82
C ASN A 542 -21.85 -2.96 -7.74
N ARG A 543 -23.10 -3.13 -7.32
CA ARG A 543 -24.14 -2.08 -7.20
C ARG A 543 -23.69 -0.90 -6.35
N ASP A 544 -23.10 -1.17 -5.19
CA ASP A 544 -22.75 -0.14 -4.21
C ASP A 544 -21.53 0.70 -4.63
N ILE A 545 -20.60 0.14 -5.42
CA ILE A 545 -19.53 0.90 -6.09
C ILE A 545 -20.12 1.89 -7.11
N LEU A 546 -21.05 1.45 -7.97
CA LEU A 546 -21.67 2.32 -8.96
C LEU A 546 -22.51 3.45 -8.33
N MET A 547 -23.27 3.15 -7.28
CA MET A 547 -24.03 4.16 -6.54
C MET A 547 -23.13 5.14 -5.77
N LYS A 548 -21.97 4.71 -5.26
CA LYS A 548 -20.96 5.62 -4.69
C LYS A 548 -20.40 6.57 -5.75
N LEU A 549 -20.01 6.04 -6.92
CA LEU A 549 -19.45 6.84 -8.01
C LEU A 549 -20.45 7.87 -8.57
N ALA A 550 -21.73 7.54 -8.60
CA ALA A 550 -22.79 8.48 -8.99
C ALA A 550 -22.91 9.68 -8.02
N LYS A 551 -22.64 9.49 -6.72
CA LYS A 551 -22.62 10.62 -5.76
C LYS A 551 -21.44 11.57 -6.00
N ILE A 552 -20.31 11.05 -6.49
CA ILE A 552 -19.06 11.81 -6.73
C ILE A 552 -19.04 12.46 -8.13
N HIS A 553 -19.75 11.89 -9.10
CA HIS A 553 -19.70 12.33 -10.52
C HIS A 553 -21.06 12.72 -11.11
N GLY A 554 -22.14 12.62 -10.35
CA GLY A 554 -23.51 12.83 -10.81
C GLY A 554 -24.10 11.59 -11.49
N ASN A 555 -25.40 11.70 -11.80
CA ASN A 555 -26.23 10.61 -12.30
C ASN A 555 -25.91 10.12 -13.75
N ILE A 556 -24.96 10.74 -14.43
CA ILE A 556 -24.37 10.28 -15.68
C ILE A 556 -22.85 10.43 -15.65
N PHE A 557 -22.10 9.32 -15.75
CA PHE A 557 -20.63 9.35 -15.62
C PHE A 557 -19.89 8.35 -16.51
N THR A 558 -18.67 8.69 -16.93
CA THR A 558 -17.85 7.86 -17.83
C THR A 558 -16.89 6.96 -17.04
N LEU A 559 -17.10 5.64 -17.11
CA LEU A 559 -16.09 4.63 -16.82
C LEU A 559 -15.33 4.25 -18.10
N TRP A 560 -14.21 3.54 -17.98
CA TRP A 560 -13.42 3.07 -19.11
C TRP A 560 -13.02 1.61 -18.93
N PHE A 561 -13.44 0.75 -19.86
CA PHE A 561 -13.06 -0.66 -19.86
C PHE A 561 -11.89 -0.81 -20.82
N GLY A 562 -10.69 -0.85 -20.25
CA GLY A 562 -9.46 -0.68 -21.03
C GLY A 562 -9.46 0.66 -21.78
N TRP A 563 -9.39 0.59 -23.10
CA TRP A 563 -9.37 1.72 -24.02
C TRP A 563 -10.75 2.31 -24.32
N ALA A 564 -11.85 1.60 -23.98
CA ALA A 564 -13.21 1.93 -24.42
C ALA A 564 -13.99 2.71 -23.35
N PRO A 565 -14.55 3.90 -23.66
CA PRO A 565 -15.41 4.63 -22.73
C PRO A 565 -16.80 3.98 -22.65
N VAL A 566 -17.30 3.86 -21.42
CA VAL A 566 -18.60 3.31 -21.05
C VAL A 566 -19.34 4.34 -20.19
N ILE A 567 -20.44 4.87 -20.69
CA ILE A 567 -21.27 5.85 -19.97
C ILE A 567 -22.23 5.12 -19.05
N ILE A 568 -22.11 5.34 -17.75
CA ILE A 568 -23.02 4.82 -16.73
C ILE A 568 -24.18 5.80 -16.54
N LEU A 569 -25.40 5.28 -16.50
CA LEU A 569 -26.60 6.01 -16.06
C LEU A 569 -27.00 5.49 -14.67
N ASN A 570 -27.24 6.37 -13.70
CA ASN A 570 -27.53 6.01 -12.32
C ASN A 570 -28.62 6.91 -11.71
N GLY A 571 -29.50 6.33 -10.89
CA GLY A 571 -30.72 6.98 -10.39
C GLY A 571 -31.84 6.88 -11.42
N PHE A 572 -33.08 6.78 -10.95
CA PHE A 572 -34.25 6.49 -11.79
C PHE A 572 -34.34 7.43 -12.99
N GLN A 573 -34.31 8.75 -12.76
CA GLN A 573 -34.52 9.75 -13.81
C GLN A 573 -33.44 9.68 -14.91
N ALA A 574 -32.18 9.45 -14.58
CA ALA A 574 -31.11 9.38 -15.59
C ALA A 574 -31.13 8.08 -16.39
N VAL A 575 -31.51 6.96 -15.77
CA VAL A 575 -31.79 5.70 -16.48
C VAL A 575 -33.01 5.85 -17.39
N LYS A 576 -34.07 6.51 -16.91
CA LYS A 576 -35.31 6.81 -17.65
C LYS A 576 -35.06 7.65 -18.88
N ASP A 577 -34.48 8.84 -18.74
CA ASP A 577 -34.24 9.75 -19.85
C ASP A 577 -33.19 9.18 -20.81
N GLY A 578 -32.07 8.68 -20.28
CA GLY A 578 -30.98 8.10 -21.07
C GLY A 578 -31.39 6.87 -21.90
N MET A 579 -32.48 6.18 -21.55
CA MET A 579 -33.00 5.05 -22.31
C MET A 579 -34.27 5.36 -23.12
N THR A 580 -35.02 6.43 -22.81
CA THR A 580 -36.31 6.73 -23.46
C THR A 580 -36.33 8.00 -24.34
N THR A 581 -35.42 8.95 -24.18
CA THR A 581 -35.42 10.19 -24.98
C THR A 581 -34.98 9.92 -26.42
N HIS A 582 -33.92 9.12 -26.63
CA HIS A 582 -33.36 8.80 -27.95
C HIS A 582 -33.13 7.28 -28.14
N PRO A 583 -34.18 6.43 -28.06
CA PRO A 583 -34.04 4.97 -27.93
C PRO A 583 -33.44 4.28 -29.17
N GLU A 584 -33.72 4.79 -30.36
CA GLU A 584 -33.12 4.30 -31.62
C GLU A 584 -31.62 4.66 -31.69
N ASP A 585 -31.17 5.72 -31.02
CA ASP A 585 -29.78 6.18 -31.07
C ASP A 585 -28.88 5.32 -30.19
N VAL A 586 -29.36 4.90 -29.01
CA VAL A 586 -28.69 3.92 -28.12
C VAL A 586 -29.19 2.48 -28.33
N SER A 587 -29.70 2.16 -29.52
CA SER A 587 -30.25 0.82 -29.83
C SER A 587 -29.21 -0.29 -30.02
N GLY A 588 -27.93 0.05 -30.23
CA GLY A 588 -26.87 -0.91 -30.55
C GLY A 588 -26.52 -1.87 -29.39
N ARG A 589 -25.87 -2.98 -29.72
CA ARG A 589 -25.36 -3.99 -28.76
C ARG A 589 -23.84 -4.04 -28.78
N LEU A 590 -23.23 -4.30 -27.62
CA LEU A 590 -21.79 -4.45 -27.49
C LEU A 590 -21.36 -5.87 -27.86
N VAL A 591 -20.67 -6.03 -29.00
CA VAL A 591 -20.06 -7.32 -29.39
C VAL A 591 -18.61 -7.35 -28.91
N SER A 592 -18.41 -7.61 -27.61
CA SER A 592 -17.09 -7.68 -26.97
C SER A 592 -16.23 -8.82 -27.56
N PRO A 593 -14.89 -8.79 -27.41
CA PRO A 593 -14.03 -9.91 -27.77
C PRO A 593 -14.48 -11.30 -27.28
N PHE A 594 -14.88 -11.49 -26.02
CA PHE A 594 -15.36 -12.80 -25.53
C PHE A 594 -16.71 -13.18 -26.15
N PHE A 595 -17.68 -12.26 -26.17
CA PHE A 595 -18.97 -12.50 -26.80
C PHE A 595 -18.88 -12.68 -28.33
N ARG A 596 -17.80 -12.21 -28.97
CA ARG A 596 -17.50 -12.49 -30.38
C ARG A 596 -16.91 -13.88 -30.61
N ALA A 597 -16.06 -14.36 -29.71
CA ALA A 597 -15.55 -15.73 -29.74
C ALA A 597 -16.68 -16.75 -29.51
N MET A 598 -17.63 -16.41 -28.62
CA MET A 598 -18.83 -17.17 -28.31
C MET A 598 -19.88 -17.10 -29.45
N ALA A 599 -20.51 -15.94 -29.63
CA ALA A 599 -21.73 -15.78 -30.43
C ALA A 599 -21.50 -15.25 -31.86
N LYS A 600 -20.26 -14.89 -32.23
CA LYS A 600 -19.88 -14.40 -33.58
C LYS A 600 -20.73 -13.22 -34.12
N GLY A 601 -21.45 -12.49 -33.25
CA GLY A 601 -22.36 -11.40 -33.63
C GLY A 601 -23.73 -11.84 -34.18
N LYS A 602 -24.13 -13.08 -33.90
CA LYS A 602 -25.41 -13.71 -34.29
C LYS A 602 -26.41 -13.74 -33.11
N GLY A 603 -27.61 -14.27 -33.34
CA GLY A 603 -28.64 -14.45 -32.30
C GLY A 603 -29.57 -13.25 -32.06
N ILE A 604 -30.09 -13.11 -30.83
CA ILE A 604 -31.06 -12.11 -30.38
C ILE A 604 -30.45 -11.10 -29.39
N MET A 605 -29.57 -11.56 -28.49
CA MET A 605 -28.91 -10.73 -27.47
C MET A 605 -27.74 -9.95 -28.03
N LEU A 606 -26.89 -10.61 -28.82
CA LEU A 606 -25.58 -10.11 -29.26
C LEU A 606 -25.52 -9.69 -30.74
N ALA A 607 -26.57 -9.96 -31.51
CA ALA A 607 -26.71 -9.41 -32.86
C ALA A 607 -26.87 -7.88 -32.85
N THR A 608 -26.58 -7.26 -33.99
CA THR A 608 -26.73 -5.80 -34.20
C THR A 608 -27.45 -5.48 -35.51
N GLY A 609 -27.88 -4.22 -35.67
CA GLY A 609 -28.39 -3.68 -36.94
C GLY A 609 -29.59 -4.43 -37.53
N HIS A 610 -29.52 -4.73 -38.82
CA HIS A 610 -30.60 -5.43 -39.55
C HIS A 610 -30.87 -6.83 -39.00
N THR A 611 -29.81 -7.60 -38.72
CA THR A 611 -29.91 -8.93 -38.10
C THR A 611 -30.69 -8.86 -36.80
N TRP A 612 -30.32 -7.97 -35.87
CA TRP A 612 -31.04 -7.81 -34.61
C TRP A 612 -32.52 -7.42 -34.81
N LYS A 613 -32.81 -6.48 -35.72
CA LYS A 613 -34.20 -6.05 -36.00
C LYS A 613 -35.04 -7.15 -36.67
N GLN A 614 -34.44 -8.05 -37.45
CA GLN A 614 -35.11 -9.26 -37.94
C GLN A 614 -35.29 -10.29 -36.81
N GLN A 615 -34.19 -10.78 -36.23
CA GLN A 615 -34.18 -11.86 -35.23
C GLN A 615 -35.06 -11.55 -34.01
N ARG A 616 -34.98 -10.35 -33.44
CA ARG A 616 -35.86 -9.96 -32.33
C ARG A 616 -37.33 -9.80 -32.74
N ARG A 617 -37.62 -9.32 -33.95
CA ARG A 617 -39.01 -9.20 -34.44
C ARG A 617 -39.62 -10.57 -34.70
N PHE A 618 -38.86 -11.46 -35.31
CA PHE A 618 -39.22 -12.86 -35.48
C PHE A 618 -39.48 -13.49 -34.11
N ALA A 619 -38.49 -13.50 -33.21
CA ALA A 619 -38.62 -14.14 -31.91
C ALA A 619 -39.81 -13.60 -31.08
N LEU A 620 -40.03 -12.28 -31.05
CA LEU A 620 -41.19 -11.69 -30.36
C LEU A 620 -42.54 -12.02 -31.04
N ARG A 621 -42.58 -12.31 -32.34
CA ARG A 621 -43.78 -12.81 -33.03
C ARG A 621 -43.99 -14.30 -32.71
N THR A 622 -42.95 -15.12 -32.87
CA THR A 622 -42.94 -16.56 -32.61
C THR A 622 -43.33 -16.87 -31.17
N LEU A 623 -42.70 -16.22 -30.18
CA LEU A 623 -43.09 -16.39 -28.76
C LEU A 623 -44.56 -16.01 -28.50
N ARG A 624 -45.09 -14.96 -29.15
CA ARG A 624 -46.51 -14.58 -29.03
C ARG A 624 -47.46 -15.54 -29.76
N ASN A 625 -46.99 -16.29 -30.75
CA ASN A 625 -47.73 -17.40 -31.35
C ASN A 625 -47.76 -18.57 -30.35
N LEU A 626 -46.57 -18.98 -29.86
CA LEU A 626 -46.30 -20.01 -28.84
C LEU A 626 -46.77 -19.65 -27.41
N GLY A 627 -47.76 -18.75 -27.29
CA GLY A 627 -48.47 -18.51 -26.05
C GLY A 627 -47.87 -17.49 -25.07
N LEU A 628 -46.76 -16.80 -25.37
CA LEU A 628 -46.23 -15.76 -24.46
C LEU A 628 -47.24 -14.62 -24.26
N GLY A 629 -47.79 -14.52 -23.05
CA GLY A 629 -48.90 -13.62 -22.71
C GLY A 629 -50.29 -14.15 -23.06
N LYS A 630 -50.46 -15.47 -23.20
CA LYS A 630 -51.71 -16.20 -23.45
C LYS A 630 -51.70 -17.54 -22.70
N ARG A 631 -52.87 -18.20 -22.66
CA ARG A 631 -53.08 -19.51 -21.98
C ARG A 631 -52.21 -20.68 -22.46
N GLY A 632 -51.60 -20.60 -23.65
CA GLY A 632 -50.76 -21.68 -24.20
C GLY A 632 -49.43 -21.89 -23.46
N LEU A 633 -48.74 -20.80 -23.08
CA LEU A 633 -47.51 -20.89 -22.28
C LEU A 633 -47.86 -21.13 -20.79
N GLU A 634 -48.99 -20.59 -20.37
CA GLU A 634 -49.53 -20.68 -19.00
C GLU A 634 -49.69 -22.13 -18.55
N HIS A 635 -50.27 -23.00 -19.38
CA HIS A 635 -50.37 -24.44 -19.09
C HIS A 635 -49.00 -25.10 -18.87
N ARG A 636 -47.99 -24.77 -19.70
CA ARG A 636 -46.63 -25.32 -19.56
C ARG A 636 -45.93 -24.85 -18.28
N VAL A 637 -46.22 -23.64 -17.83
CA VAL A 637 -45.77 -23.11 -16.52
C VAL A 637 -46.50 -23.81 -15.36
N GLN A 638 -47.81 -24.00 -15.48
CA GLN A 638 -48.62 -24.72 -14.48
C GLN A 638 -48.19 -26.18 -14.33
N GLU A 639 -47.84 -26.86 -15.43
CA GLU A 639 -47.33 -28.23 -15.45
C GLU A 639 -46.00 -28.38 -14.69
N GLU A 640 -44.97 -27.58 -15.03
CA GLU A 640 -43.69 -27.61 -14.31
C GLU A 640 -43.82 -27.12 -12.86
N ALA A 641 -44.78 -26.23 -12.55
CA ALA A 641 -45.12 -25.87 -11.18
C ALA A 641 -45.72 -27.04 -10.38
N HIS A 642 -46.55 -27.89 -10.99
CA HIS A 642 -47.04 -29.11 -10.33
C HIS A 642 -45.90 -30.10 -10.06
N TYR A 643 -45.00 -30.32 -11.02
CA TYR A 643 -43.82 -31.17 -10.81
C TYR A 643 -42.87 -30.64 -9.72
N LEU A 644 -42.79 -29.32 -9.51
CA LEU A 644 -42.13 -28.74 -8.35
C LEU A 644 -42.89 -29.04 -7.05
N VAL A 645 -44.20 -28.80 -6.99
CA VAL A 645 -45.03 -29.06 -5.80
C VAL A 645 -44.98 -30.53 -5.37
N ASP A 646 -45.13 -31.47 -6.32
CA ASP A 646 -45.00 -32.91 -6.08
C ASP A 646 -43.62 -33.26 -5.51
N PHE A 647 -42.55 -32.64 -6.04
CA PHE A 647 -41.21 -32.83 -5.51
C PHE A 647 -41.08 -32.31 -4.07
N PHE A 648 -41.53 -31.09 -3.77
CA PHE A 648 -41.50 -30.54 -2.40
C PHE A 648 -42.33 -31.41 -1.44
N ALA A 649 -43.51 -31.89 -1.86
CA ALA A 649 -44.34 -32.81 -1.09
C ALA A 649 -43.65 -34.16 -0.84
N SER A 650 -42.96 -34.72 -1.84
CA SER A 650 -42.23 -35.99 -1.74
C SER A 650 -41.13 -35.98 -0.65
N MET A 651 -40.58 -34.80 -0.35
CA MET A 651 -39.52 -34.62 0.65
C MET A 651 -40.02 -34.67 2.09
N LYS A 652 -41.35 -34.58 2.34
CA LYS A 652 -41.99 -34.77 3.65
C LYS A 652 -41.34 -33.97 4.79
N GLY A 653 -41.05 -32.70 4.54
CA GLY A 653 -40.48 -31.77 5.53
C GLY A 653 -38.97 -31.94 5.80
N LYS A 654 -38.24 -32.76 5.03
CA LYS A 654 -36.78 -32.87 5.16
C LYS A 654 -36.05 -31.63 4.61
N PRO A 655 -34.90 -31.24 5.18
CA PRO A 655 -34.01 -30.23 4.57
C PRO A 655 -33.59 -30.60 3.15
N LEU A 656 -33.53 -29.61 2.26
CA LEU A 656 -33.20 -29.78 0.84
C LEU A 656 -32.55 -28.52 0.26
N ASP A 657 -31.84 -28.67 -0.86
CA ASP A 657 -31.42 -27.55 -1.72
C ASP A 657 -32.42 -27.42 -2.90
N PRO A 658 -33.15 -26.31 -3.04
CA PRO A 658 -34.14 -26.12 -4.10
C PRO A 658 -33.51 -25.72 -5.44
N SER A 659 -32.20 -25.41 -5.49
CA SER A 659 -31.57 -24.78 -6.66
C SER A 659 -31.63 -25.62 -7.93
N TYR A 660 -31.23 -26.91 -7.87
CA TYR A 660 -31.29 -27.80 -9.04
C TYR A 660 -32.75 -28.10 -9.49
N PRO A 661 -33.71 -28.42 -8.60
CA PRO A 661 -35.12 -28.51 -8.95
C PRO A 661 -35.66 -27.27 -9.67
N LEU A 662 -35.38 -26.06 -9.16
CA LEU A 662 -35.89 -24.82 -9.72
C LEU A 662 -35.28 -24.49 -11.09
N ILE A 663 -33.97 -24.64 -11.28
CA ILE A 663 -33.36 -24.40 -12.59
C ILE A 663 -33.78 -25.46 -13.62
N HIS A 664 -34.01 -26.71 -13.21
CA HIS A 664 -34.52 -27.76 -14.09
C HIS A 664 -35.94 -27.44 -14.59
N ALA A 665 -36.88 -27.16 -13.67
CA ALA A 665 -38.27 -26.83 -14.01
C ALA A 665 -38.39 -25.58 -14.90
N VAL A 666 -37.67 -24.50 -14.58
CA VAL A 666 -37.64 -23.28 -15.42
C VAL A 666 -37.01 -23.58 -16.78
N SER A 667 -35.91 -24.35 -16.83
CA SER A 667 -35.28 -24.74 -18.09
C SER A 667 -36.24 -25.57 -18.95
N ASN A 668 -37.05 -26.44 -18.37
CA ASN A 668 -38.06 -27.22 -19.07
C ASN A 668 -39.16 -26.35 -19.72
N VAL A 669 -39.61 -25.28 -19.05
CA VAL A 669 -40.56 -24.32 -19.66
C VAL A 669 -39.96 -23.70 -20.92
N ILE A 670 -38.67 -23.34 -20.89
CA ILE A 670 -37.97 -22.80 -22.08
C ILE A 670 -37.76 -23.90 -23.13
N CYS A 671 -37.37 -25.11 -22.74
CA CYS A 671 -37.21 -26.24 -23.66
C CYS A 671 -38.51 -26.56 -24.41
N ALA A 672 -39.66 -26.63 -23.73
CA ALA A 672 -40.93 -26.88 -24.40
C ALA A 672 -41.27 -25.80 -25.44
N VAL A 673 -40.89 -24.54 -25.19
CA VAL A 673 -41.08 -23.42 -26.14
C VAL A 673 -40.09 -23.46 -27.31
N VAL A 674 -38.91 -24.06 -27.13
CA VAL A 674 -37.78 -23.91 -28.06
C VAL A 674 -37.40 -25.19 -28.82
N TYR A 675 -37.72 -26.36 -28.26
CA TYR A 675 -37.49 -27.71 -28.81
C TYR A 675 -38.78 -28.56 -28.84
N GLY A 676 -39.95 -27.96 -28.62
CA GLY A 676 -41.26 -28.63 -28.60
C GLY A 676 -41.54 -29.48 -27.35
N HIS A 677 -40.52 -30.01 -26.68
CA HIS A 677 -40.67 -30.94 -25.57
C HIS A 677 -39.86 -30.59 -24.31
N ARG A 678 -40.18 -31.32 -23.23
CA ARG A 678 -39.52 -31.26 -21.92
C ARG A 678 -38.53 -32.42 -21.73
N PHE A 679 -37.65 -32.30 -20.74
CA PHE A 679 -36.65 -33.31 -20.37
C PHE A 679 -36.93 -33.86 -18.97
N SER A 680 -36.55 -35.11 -18.71
CA SER A 680 -36.64 -35.70 -17.36
C SER A 680 -35.57 -35.12 -16.43
N ARG A 681 -35.67 -35.37 -15.12
CA ARG A 681 -34.67 -34.90 -14.13
C ARG A 681 -33.42 -35.77 -14.11
N GLU A 682 -33.56 -36.97 -14.66
CA GLU A 682 -32.60 -38.06 -14.76
C GLU A 682 -31.78 -37.98 -16.06
N ASP A 683 -32.20 -37.19 -17.07
CA ASP A 683 -31.47 -37.02 -18.32
C ASP A 683 -30.08 -36.42 -18.06
N GLU A 684 -29.05 -37.23 -18.26
CA GLU A 684 -27.68 -36.83 -17.98
C GLU A 684 -27.16 -35.76 -18.96
N THR A 685 -27.69 -35.71 -20.19
CA THR A 685 -27.41 -34.71 -21.22
C THR A 685 -27.95 -33.35 -20.80
N PHE A 686 -29.22 -33.31 -20.37
CA PHE A 686 -29.85 -32.07 -19.92
C PHE A 686 -29.23 -31.57 -18.61
N ARG A 687 -28.87 -32.48 -17.70
CA ARG A 687 -28.10 -32.16 -16.50
C ARG A 687 -26.70 -31.63 -16.81
N GLU A 688 -26.05 -32.06 -17.90
CA GLU A 688 -24.80 -31.45 -18.38
C GLU A 688 -25.02 -30.05 -18.98
N LEU A 689 -26.10 -29.84 -19.75
CA LEU A 689 -26.51 -28.55 -20.29
C LEU A 689 -26.69 -27.47 -19.19
N ILE A 690 -27.34 -27.85 -18.08
CA ILE A 690 -27.53 -26.99 -16.90
C ILE A 690 -26.18 -26.64 -16.26
N ARG A 691 -25.28 -27.63 -16.02
CA ARG A 691 -23.94 -27.37 -15.46
C ARG A 691 -23.08 -26.50 -16.37
N ALA A 692 -23.19 -26.66 -17.69
CA ALA A 692 -22.50 -25.82 -18.67
C ALA A 692 -22.98 -24.37 -18.62
N THR A 693 -24.30 -24.17 -18.43
CA THR A 693 -24.95 -22.86 -18.23
C THR A 693 -24.44 -22.18 -16.97
N GLU A 694 -24.49 -22.85 -15.80
CA GLU A 694 -23.94 -22.32 -14.55
C GLU A 694 -22.47 -21.88 -14.71
N HIS A 695 -21.65 -22.69 -15.42
CA HIS A 695 -20.23 -22.39 -15.59
C HIS A 695 -19.98 -21.17 -16.49
N LEU A 696 -20.84 -20.93 -17.48
CA LEU A 696 -20.82 -19.73 -18.31
C LEU A 696 -21.12 -18.47 -17.48
N PHE A 697 -22.18 -18.50 -16.65
CA PHE A 697 -22.52 -17.38 -15.75
C PHE A 697 -21.42 -17.13 -14.71
N LYS A 698 -20.92 -18.18 -14.05
CA LYS A 698 -19.81 -18.10 -13.07
C LYS A 698 -18.50 -17.60 -13.70
N PHE A 699 -18.25 -17.89 -14.97
CA PHE A 699 -17.08 -17.35 -15.68
C PHE A 699 -17.24 -15.86 -16.03
N GLY A 700 -18.43 -15.41 -16.43
CA GLY A 700 -18.68 -14.00 -16.83
C GLY A 700 -18.37 -12.98 -15.73
N GLY A 701 -18.58 -13.34 -14.46
CA GLY A 701 -18.19 -12.49 -13.31
C GLY A 701 -16.70 -12.53 -12.93
N SER A 702 -15.87 -13.34 -13.60
CA SER A 702 -14.49 -13.61 -13.15
C SER A 702 -13.46 -12.57 -13.62
N PHE A 703 -12.37 -12.42 -12.87
CA PHE A 703 -11.18 -11.66 -13.28
C PHE A 703 -10.62 -12.11 -14.64
N ILE A 704 -10.66 -13.42 -14.92
CA ILE A 704 -10.15 -14.00 -16.16
C ILE A 704 -11.02 -13.64 -17.38
N HIS A 705 -12.32 -13.40 -17.21
CA HIS A 705 -13.17 -12.83 -18.28
C HIS A 705 -12.72 -11.40 -18.61
N HIS A 706 -12.48 -10.56 -17.60
CA HIS A 706 -12.00 -9.18 -17.81
C HIS A 706 -10.63 -9.14 -18.51
N LEU A 707 -9.70 -10.05 -18.21
CA LEU A 707 -8.44 -10.19 -18.95
C LEU A 707 -8.66 -10.60 -20.42
N TYR A 708 -9.66 -11.43 -20.72
CA TYR A 708 -10.02 -11.81 -22.08
C TYR A 708 -10.53 -10.63 -22.91
N GLU A 709 -11.28 -9.71 -22.30
CA GLU A 709 -11.78 -8.51 -23.00
C GLU A 709 -10.68 -7.47 -23.27
N ILE A 710 -9.65 -7.39 -22.42
CA ILE A 710 -8.53 -6.45 -22.59
C ILE A 710 -7.44 -7.01 -23.50
N PHE A 711 -7.10 -8.30 -23.38
CA PHE A 711 -6.01 -8.96 -24.12
C PHE A 711 -6.46 -10.22 -24.90
N PRO A 712 -7.46 -10.13 -25.80
CA PRO A 712 -8.00 -11.29 -26.48
C PRO A 712 -6.97 -12.05 -27.33
N TRP A 713 -5.92 -11.39 -27.87
CA TRP A 713 -4.85 -12.09 -28.61
C TRP A 713 -4.02 -13.02 -27.72
N LEU A 714 -3.91 -12.71 -26.43
CA LEU A 714 -3.03 -13.39 -25.47
C LEU A 714 -3.81 -14.51 -24.81
N MET A 715 -5.00 -14.18 -24.30
CA MET A 715 -5.89 -15.15 -23.69
C MET A 715 -6.29 -16.25 -24.69
N CYS A 716 -6.50 -15.94 -25.99
CA CYS A 716 -6.67 -16.96 -27.02
C CYS A 716 -5.54 -18.00 -27.12
N ARG A 717 -4.33 -17.71 -26.65
CA ARG A 717 -3.17 -18.62 -26.69
C ARG A 717 -2.86 -19.30 -25.37
N LEU A 718 -3.22 -18.70 -24.23
CA LEU A 718 -2.95 -19.26 -22.90
C LEU A 718 -3.95 -20.37 -22.52
N PRO A 719 -3.53 -21.39 -21.72
CA PRO A 719 -4.47 -22.27 -21.02
C PRO A 719 -5.15 -21.52 -19.87
N GLY A 720 -6.38 -21.91 -19.50
CA GLY A 720 -7.10 -21.31 -18.37
C GLY A 720 -8.62 -21.49 -18.43
N PRO A 721 -9.37 -21.00 -17.42
CA PRO A 721 -10.80 -21.25 -17.29
C PRO A 721 -11.65 -20.65 -18.43
N HIS A 722 -11.14 -19.63 -19.13
CA HIS A 722 -11.82 -19.09 -20.31
C HIS A 722 -11.94 -20.13 -21.46
N LYS A 723 -10.99 -21.08 -21.57
CA LYS A 723 -11.10 -22.20 -22.53
C LYS A 723 -12.26 -23.12 -22.14
N LYS A 724 -12.40 -23.39 -20.84
CA LYS A 724 -13.49 -24.20 -20.29
C LYS A 724 -14.86 -23.55 -20.51
N ALA A 725 -14.95 -22.23 -20.30
CA ALA A 725 -16.16 -21.47 -20.61
C ALA A 725 -16.54 -21.54 -22.11
N LEU A 726 -15.57 -21.40 -23.03
CA LEU A 726 -15.84 -21.59 -24.47
C LEU A 726 -16.28 -23.01 -24.81
N SER A 727 -15.72 -24.05 -24.19
CA SER A 727 -16.23 -25.43 -24.37
C SER A 727 -17.63 -25.65 -23.79
N CYS A 728 -17.99 -25.00 -22.68
CA CYS A 728 -19.36 -25.04 -22.16
C CYS A 728 -20.38 -24.41 -23.12
N TYR A 729 -19.99 -23.37 -23.87
CA TYR A 729 -20.83 -22.82 -24.93
C TYR A 729 -20.95 -23.75 -26.15
N GLU A 730 -19.88 -24.50 -26.46
CA GLU A 730 -19.92 -25.51 -27.51
C GLU A 730 -20.78 -26.73 -27.13
N VAL A 731 -20.86 -27.09 -25.84
CA VAL A 731 -21.86 -28.07 -25.32
C VAL A 731 -23.28 -27.56 -25.55
N LEU A 732 -23.57 -26.30 -25.21
CA LEU A 732 -24.87 -25.68 -25.49
C LEU A 732 -25.19 -25.74 -27.00
N SER A 733 -24.22 -25.39 -27.83
CA SER A 733 -24.37 -25.34 -29.29
C SER A 733 -24.46 -26.73 -29.94
N SER A 734 -23.84 -27.76 -29.37
CA SER A 734 -23.93 -29.14 -29.88
C SER A 734 -25.26 -29.79 -29.53
N PHE A 735 -25.79 -29.51 -28.34
CA PHE A 735 -27.16 -29.86 -27.94
C PHE A 735 -28.18 -29.23 -28.88
N THR A 736 -28.14 -27.91 -29.07
CA THR A 736 -29.04 -27.21 -30.00
C THR A 736 -28.96 -27.74 -31.44
N ARG A 737 -27.75 -28.11 -31.92
CA ARG A 737 -27.58 -28.76 -33.25
C ARG A 737 -28.14 -30.18 -33.33
N ARG A 738 -28.23 -30.91 -32.22
CA ARG A 738 -28.89 -32.22 -32.15
C ARG A 738 -30.39 -32.06 -32.34
N GLU A 739 -31.01 -31.14 -31.59
CA GLU A 739 -32.46 -30.93 -31.65
C GLU A 739 -32.90 -30.40 -33.01
N ILE A 740 -32.18 -29.43 -33.59
CA ILE A 740 -32.45 -28.94 -34.96
C ILE A 740 -32.38 -30.07 -36.00
N ARG A 741 -31.51 -31.07 -35.81
CA ARG A 741 -31.44 -32.24 -36.69
C ARG A 741 -32.68 -33.12 -36.54
N LEU A 742 -33.10 -33.41 -35.31
CA LEU A 742 -34.30 -34.21 -35.06
C LEU A 742 -35.56 -33.58 -35.67
N HIS A 743 -35.71 -32.25 -35.60
CA HIS A 743 -36.83 -31.54 -36.24
C HIS A 743 -36.76 -31.65 -37.78
N ARG A 744 -35.56 -31.60 -38.38
CA ARG A 744 -35.40 -31.85 -39.83
C ARG A 744 -35.67 -33.30 -40.24
N GLU A 745 -35.35 -34.27 -39.38
CA GLU A 745 -35.62 -35.69 -39.61
C GLU A 745 -37.12 -36.02 -39.42
N ARG A 746 -37.82 -35.28 -38.55
CA ARG A 746 -39.29 -35.33 -38.36
C ARG A 746 -40.07 -34.69 -39.52
N GLY A 747 -39.47 -33.71 -40.19
CA GLY A 747 -40.12 -32.87 -41.19
C GLY A 747 -40.86 -31.68 -40.56
N VAL A 748 -41.16 -30.65 -41.37
CA VAL A 748 -41.95 -29.50 -40.89
C VAL A 748 -43.41 -29.94 -40.75
N PRO A 749 -44.04 -29.84 -39.55
CA PRO A 749 -45.42 -30.25 -39.34
C PRO A 749 -46.44 -29.26 -39.96
N ASP A 750 -47.67 -29.74 -40.18
CA ASP A 750 -48.78 -28.93 -40.73
C ASP A 750 -49.17 -27.75 -39.80
N GLU A 751 -48.96 -27.89 -38.50
CA GLU A 751 -49.06 -26.82 -37.50
C GLU A 751 -47.76 -26.76 -36.69
N LEU A 752 -47.18 -25.56 -36.55
CA LEU A 752 -45.82 -25.33 -36.05
C LEU A 752 -45.80 -25.30 -34.52
N GLU A 753 -45.13 -26.26 -33.87
CA GLU A 753 -45.28 -26.53 -32.43
C GLU A 753 -44.34 -25.70 -31.54
N ASP A 754 -43.20 -25.23 -32.08
CA ASP A 754 -42.12 -24.57 -31.32
C ASP A 754 -41.25 -23.57 -32.11
N PHE A 755 -40.21 -23.04 -31.46
CA PHE A 755 -39.30 -22.05 -32.03
C PHE A 755 -38.45 -22.58 -33.19
N ILE A 756 -38.03 -23.84 -33.20
CA ILE A 756 -37.28 -24.45 -34.30
C ILE A 756 -38.18 -24.58 -35.52
N ASP A 757 -39.40 -25.11 -35.36
CA ASP A 757 -40.40 -25.23 -36.44
C ASP A 757 -40.67 -23.89 -37.13
N PHE A 758 -41.06 -22.88 -36.34
CA PHE A 758 -41.33 -21.53 -36.86
C PHE A 758 -40.11 -20.92 -37.56
N TYR A 759 -38.89 -21.24 -37.13
CA TYR A 759 -37.67 -20.67 -37.69
C TYR A 759 -37.23 -21.43 -38.95
N LEU A 760 -37.34 -22.76 -38.99
CA LEU A 760 -37.10 -23.59 -40.18
C LEU A 760 -38.05 -23.18 -41.32
N ALA A 761 -39.34 -23.02 -41.04
CA ALA A 761 -40.31 -22.50 -42.01
C ALA A 761 -39.88 -21.11 -42.55
N HIS A 762 -39.44 -20.20 -41.68
CA HIS A 762 -39.05 -18.84 -42.09
C HIS A 762 -37.66 -18.77 -42.80
N ILE A 763 -36.80 -19.78 -42.62
CA ILE A 763 -35.63 -19.98 -43.50
C ILE A 763 -36.10 -20.32 -44.91
N GLU A 764 -37.08 -21.21 -45.06
CA GLU A 764 -37.61 -21.64 -46.37
C GLU A 764 -38.32 -20.47 -47.08
N GLU A 765 -39.23 -19.77 -46.40
CA GLU A 765 -39.94 -18.57 -46.89
C GLU A 765 -38.99 -17.46 -47.36
N SER A 766 -37.77 -17.38 -46.82
CA SER A 766 -36.81 -16.31 -47.13
C SER A 766 -35.69 -16.72 -48.08
N LYS A 767 -35.75 -17.93 -48.68
CA LYS A 767 -34.84 -18.32 -49.78
C LYS A 767 -34.99 -17.35 -50.96
N GLY A 768 -33.86 -16.98 -51.56
CA GLY A 768 -33.79 -16.02 -52.65
C GLY A 768 -33.91 -14.54 -52.26
N VAL A 769 -34.35 -14.20 -51.03
CA VAL A 769 -34.46 -12.80 -50.58
C VAL A 769 -33.06 -12.20 -50.35
N PRO A 770 -32.64 -11.16 -51.10
CA PRO A 770 -31.31 -10.57 -50.93
C PRO A 770 -31.11 -10.01 -49.52
N ARG A 771 -30.02 -10.43 -48.86
CA ARG A 771 -29.68 -10.07 -47.46
C ARG A 771 -30.64 -10.61 -46.39
N SER A 772 -31.36 -11.72 -46.63
CA SER A 772 -31.99 -12.47 -45.53
C SER A 772 -30.94 -12.83 -44.47
N THR A 773 -31.29 -12.69 -43.18
CA THR A 773 -30.42 -13.10 -42.06
C THR A 773 -30.89 -14.40 -41.39
N TYR A 774 -31.97 -15.02 -41.86
CA TYR A 774 -32.42 -16.31 -41.37
C TYR A 774 -31.54 -17.42 -41.96
N ASN A 775 -30.85 -18.12 -41.07
CA ASN A 775 -30.00 -19.28 -41.35
C ASN A 775 -29.83 -20.08 -40.05
N GLU A 776 -29.38 -21.32 -40.19
CA GLU A 776 -29.22 -22.30 -39.11
C GLU A 776 -28.26 -21.84 -38.00
N ASP A 777 -27.13 -21.19 -38.34
CA ASP A 777 -26.28 -20.55 -37.34
C ASP A 777 -27.07 -19.54 -36.48
N ASN A 778 -27.76 -18.58 -37.12
CA ASN A 778 -28.55 -17.58 -36.39
C ASN A 778 -29.70 -18.23 -35.59
N MET A 779 -30.21 -19.39 -36.02
CA MET A 779 -31.19 -20.18 -35.27
C MET A 779 -30.55 -20.73 -33.99
N ILE A 780 -29.41 -21.42 -34.09
CA ILE A 780 -28.64 -21.96 -32.95
C ILE A 780 -28.33 -20.85 -31.93
N TYR A 781 -27.82 -19.71 -32.41
CA TYR A 781 -27.50 -18.57 -31.54
C TYR A 781 -28.76 -17.94 -30.90
N SER A 782 -29.89 -17.92 -31.59
CA SER A 782 -31.17 -17.42 -31.03
C SER A 782 -31.75 -18.35 -29.98
N ILE A 783 -31.63 -19.66 -30.18
CA ILE A 783 -32.06 -20.71 -29.23
C ILE A 783 -31.20 -20.65 -27.96
N ASN A 784 -29.88 -20.60 -28.11
CA ASN A 784 -28.94 -20.46 -27.00
C ASN A 784 -29.22 -19.17 -26.19
N ASP A 785 -29.49 -18.04 -26.86
CA ASP A 785 -29.83 -16.77 -26.21
C ASP A 785 -31.15 -16.86 -25.40
N LEU A 786 -32.18 -17.56 -25.91
CA LEU A 786 -33.44 -17.78 -25.19
C LEU A 786 -33.25 -18.68 -23.96
N PHE A 787 -32.48 -19.76 -24.10
CA PHE A 787 -32.19 -20.69 -23.00
C PHE A 787 -31.40 -20.02 -21.88
N LEU A 788 -30.26 -19.39 -22.21
CA LEU A 788 -29.43 -18.66 -21.24
C LEU A 788 -30.19 -17.51 -20.59
N GLY A 789 -31.01 -16.78 -21.36
CA GLY A 789 -31.78 -15.64 -20.85
C GLY A 789 -32.93 -16.02 -19.92
N GLY A 790 -33.65 -17.12 -20.19
CA GLY A 790 -34.83 -17.53 -19.44
C GLY A 790 -34.55 -18.39 -18.20
N SER A 791 -33.59 -19.33 -18.29
CA SER A 791 -33.39 -20.38 -17.29
C SER A 791 -32.78 -19.89 -15.98
N GLU A 792 -31.57 -19.32 -16.03
CA GLU A 792 -30.81 -18.89 -14.83
C GLU A 792 -31.52 -17.75 -14.09
N THR A 793 -32.12 -16.81 -14.83
CA THR A 793 -32.70 -15.57 -14.27
C THR A 793 -33.98 -15.86 -13.50
N SER A 794 -34.92 -16.62 -14.06
CA SER A 794 -36.20 -16.92 -13.41
C SER A 794 -36.01 -17.90 -12.25
N SER A 795 -35.15 -18.90 -12.39
CA SER A 795 -34.86 -19.86 -11.30
C SER A 795 -34.16 -19.19 -10.12
N THR A 796 -33.20 -18.28 -10.36
CA THR A 796 -32.59 -17.45 -9.32
C THR A 796 -33.63 -16.54 -8.63
N THR A 797 -34.64 -16.03 -9.37
CA THR A 797 -35.73 -15.22 -8.79
C THR A 797 -36.57 -16.06 -7.82
N LEU A 798 -36.93 -17.28 -8.22
CA LEU A 798 -37.69 -18.21 -7.38
C LEU A 798 -36.89 -18.65 -6.13
N ASN A 799 -35.58 -18.87 -6.28
CA ASN A 799 -34.68 -19.18 -5.16
C ASN A 799 -34.69 -18.07 -4.09
N TRP A 800 -34.61 -16.80 -4.50
CA TRP A 800 -34.75 -15.66 -3.59
C TRP A 800 -36.15 -15.54 -3.01
N GLY A 801 -37.20 -15.81 -3.79
CA GLY A 801 -38.59 -15.81 -3.32
C GLY A 801 -38.81 -16.81 -2.18
N LEU A 802 -38.39 -18.07 -2.35
CA LEU A 802 -38.47 -19.08 -1.29
C LEU A 802 -37.67 -18.65 -0.05
N LEU A 803 -36.46 -18.13 -0.23
CA LEU A 803 -35.61 -17.67 0.87
C LEU A 803 -36.26 -16.51 1.65
N TYR A 804 -36.93 -15.58 0.97
CA TYR A 804 -37.63 -14.47 1.65
C TYR A 804 -38.93 -14.90 2.33
N MET A 805 -39.65 -15.92 1.85
CA MET A 805 -40.79 -16.47 2.60
C MET A 805 -40.30 -17.16 3.89
N VAL A 806 -39.26 -17.99 3.81
CA VAL A 806 -38.63 -18.61 4.99
C VAL A 806 -38.06 -17.58 5.97
N ALA A 807 -37.52 -16.47 5.49
CA ALA A 807 -36.98 -15.40 6.32
C ALA A 807 -38.03 -14.44 6.91
N ASN A 808 -39.25 -14.39 6.37
CA ASN A 808 -40.32 -13.49 6.82
C ASN A 808 -41.65 -14.28 6.96
N PRO A 809 -41.81 -15.11 8.02
CA PRO A 809 -42.96 -16.00 8.17
C PRO A 809 -44.31 -15.26 8.24
N ASP A 810 -44.34 -14.00 8.72
CA ASP A 810 -45.56 -13.19 8.77
C ASP A 810 -46.01 -12.71 7.38
N ILE A 811 -45.07 -12.48 6.45
CA ILE A 811 -45.36 -12.18 5.05
C ILE A 811 -45.83 -13.45 4.35
N GLN A 812 -45.18 -14.59 4.62
CA GLN A 812 -45.61 -15.90 4.11
C GLN A 812 -47.04 -16.24 4.56
N GLU A 813 -47.37 -16.04 5.84
CA GLU A 813 -48.72 -16.29 6.37
C GLU A 813 -49.78 -15.38 5.71
N LYS A 814 -49.44 -14.10 5.43
CA LYS A 814 -50.34 -13.17 4.71
C LYS A 814 -50.56 -13.58 3.26
N VAL A 815 -49.52 -14.01 2.56
CA VAL A 815 -49.64 -14.58 1.19
C VAL A 815 -50.53 -15.82 1.19
N GLN A 816 -50.33 -16.74 2.15
CA GLN A 816 -51.16 -17.94 2.27
C GLN A 816 -52.62 -17.60 2.56
N LYS A 817 -52.89 -16.67 3.49
CA LYS A 817 -54.25 -16.19 3.80
C LYS A 817 -54.94 -15.49 2.64
N GLU A 818 -54.22 -14.72 1.82
CA GLU A 818 -54.79 -14.12 0.62
C GLU A 818 -55.11 -15.18 -0.44
N LEU A 819 -54.18 -16.11 -0.69
CA LEU A 819 -54.38 -17.24 -1.59
C LEU A 819 -55.61 -18.07 -1.17
N ASP A 820 -55.67 -18.57 0.07
CA ASP A 820 -56.76 -19.40 0.58
C ASP A 820 -58.14 -18.68 0.57
N ALA A 821 -58.15 -17.35 0.66
CA ALA A 821 -59.38 -16.55 0.67
C ALA A 821 -59.91 -16.17 -0.72
N VAL A 822 -59.04 -16.13 -1.73
CA VAL A 822 -59.37 -15.71 -3.12
C VAL A 822 -59.43 -16.92 -4.06
N LEU A 823 -58.50 -17.87 -3.92
CA LEU A 823 -58.39 -19.08 -4.73
C LEU A 823 -58.61 -20.32 -3.83
N GLY A 824 -59.63 -21.12 -4.14
CA GLY A 824 -59.88 -22.34 -3.35
C GLY A 824 -58.68 -23.32 -3.39
N PRO A 825 -58.45 -24.16 -2.35
CA PRO A 825 -57.26 -25.03 -2.26
C PRO A 825 -57.05 -26.05 -3.40
N SER A 826 -58.01 -26.19 -4.31
CA SER A 826 -57.96 -27.03 -5.51
C SER A 826 -58.06 -26.24 -6.83
N GLN A 827 -57.90 -24.91 -6.79
CA GLN A 827 -57.98 -24.04 -7.97
C GLN A 827 -56.61 -23.95 -8.65
N LEU A 828 -56.60 -24.18 -9.97
CA LEU A 828 -55.39 -24.11 -10.78
C LEU A 828 -54.99 -22.64 -10.97
N ILE A 829 -54.00 -22.17 -10.19
CA ILE A 829 -53.56 -20.76 -10.20
C ILE A 829 -53.19 -20.34 -11.63
N CYS A 830 -53.89 -19.33 -12.13
CA CYS A 830 -53.72 -18.77 -13.48
C CYS A 830 -53.10 -17.37 -13.42
N TYR A 831 -52.61 -16.87 -14.56
CA TYR A 831 -51.98 -15.55 -14.62
C TYR A 831 -53.00 -14.43 -14.41
N GLU A 832 -54.29 -14.64 -14.73
CA GLU A 832 -55.34 -13.62 -14.53
C GLU A 832 -55.65 -13.36 -13.04
N ASP A 833 -55.51 -14.38 -12.18
CA ASP A 833 -55.77 -14.34 -10.72
C ASP A 833 -54.97 -13.25 -9.98
N ARG A 834 -53.82 -12.84 -10.52
CA ARG A 834 -52.97 -11.75 -9.98
C ARG A 834 -53.69 -10.40 -9.82
N ARG A 835 -54.88 -10.24 -10.43
CA ARG A 835 -55.75 -9.07 -10.28
C ARG A 835 -56.51 -9.07 -8.95
N GLU A 836 -56.75 -10.24 -8.39
CA GLU A 836 -57.55 -10.48 -7.18
C GLU A 836 -56.64 -10.81 -5.98
N LEU A 837 -55.34 -10.99 -6.22
CA LEU A 837 -54.26 -11.23 -5.25
C LEU A 837 -53.29 -10.02 -5.13
N PRO A 838 -53.73 -8.82 -4.68
CA PRO A 838 -52.88 -7.63 -4.65
C PRO A 838 -51.64 -7.76 -3.76
N TYR A 839 -51.74 -8.40 -2.59
CA TYR A 839 -50.64 -8.57 -1.64
C TYR A 839 -49.60 -9.57 -2.16
N THR A 840 -50.02 -10.72 -2.68
CA THR A 840 -49.14 -11.72 -3.28
C THR A 840 -48.44 -11.16 -4.51
N ASN A 841 -49.16 -10.39 -5.35
CA ASN A 841 -48.56 -9.68 -6.48
C ASN A 841 -47.54 -8.61 -6.01
N ALA A 842 -47.83 -7.88 -4.93
CA ALA A 842 -46.88 -6.95 -4.30
C ALA A 842 -45.62 -7.65 -3.76
N VAL A 843 -45.76 -8.80 -3.11
CA VAL A 843 -44.64 -9.65 -2.65
C VAL A 843 -43.76 -10.09 -3.82
N ILE A 844 -44.35 -10.54 -4.93
CA ILE A 844 -43.60 -10.93 -6.14
C ILE A 844 -42.80 -9.75 -6.72
N HIS A 845 -43.38 -8.55 -6.75
CA HIS A 845 -42.69 -7.34 -7.23
C HIS A 845 -41.58 -6.91 -6.26
N GLU A 846 -41.79 -7.01 -4.95
CA GLU A 846 -40.77 -6.71 -3.94
C GLU A 846 -39.59 -7.71 -3.96
N ILE A 847 -39.83 -9.00 -4.24
CA ILE A 847 -38.76 -9.99 -4.48
C ILE A 847 -37.89 -9.55 -5.66
N GLN A 848 -38.49 -9.10 -6.76
CA GLN A 848 -37.76 -8.62 -7.94
C GLN A 848 -37.05 -7.28 -7.72
N ARG A 849 -37.59 -6.40 -6.86
CA ARG A 849 -36.97 -5.13 -6.48
C ARG A 849 -35.74 -5.36 -5.58
N PHE A 850 -35.90 -6.19 -4.55
CA PHE A 850 -34.91 -6.37 -3.49
C PHE A 850 -33.82 -7.39 -3.86
N SER A 851 -34.18 -8.51 -4.50
CA SER A 851 -33.21 -9.42 -5.13
C SER A 851 -33.07 -9.15 -6.63
N ASN A 852 -32.56 -7.96 -6.94
CA ASN A 852 -32.38 -7.51 -8.31
C ASN A 852 -31.20 -8.23 -9.01
N ILE A 853 -31.50 -9.37 -9.64
CA ILE A 853 -30.49 -10.25 -10.29
C ILE A 853 -29.70 -9.49 -11.38
N ILE A 854 -30.39 -8.70 -12.20
CA ILE A 854 -29.75 -7.83 -13.19
C ILE A 854 -29.40 -6.51 -12.51
N SER A 855 -28.27 -6.49 -11.79
CA SER A 855 -27.81 -5.26 -11.12
C SER A 855 -27.41 -4.15 -12.09
N VAL A 856 -26.88 -4.51 -13.26
CA VAL A 856 -26.58 -3.56 -14.34
C VAL A 856 -27.16 -4.09 -15.63
N GLY A 857 -27.93 -3.25 -16.34
CA GLY A 857 -28.63 -3.65 -17.55
C GLY A 857 -27.70 -3.89 -18.74
N MET A 858 -28.16 -4.65 -19.72
CA MET A 858 -27.35 -5.06 -20.88
C MET A 858 -26.71 -3.86 -21.63
N PRO A 859 -25.38 -3.89 -21.88
CA PRO A 859 -24.68 -2.80 -22.56
C PRO A 859 -25.31 -2.40 -23.90
N ARG A 860 -25.52 -1.10 -24.07
CA ARG A 860 -26.00 -0.44 -25.28
C ARG A 860 -24.86 0.26 -26.00
N VAL A 861 -25.03 0.56 -27.28
CA VAL A 861 -24.03 1.29 -28.11
C VAL A 861 -24.72 2.33 -28.98
N CYS A 862 -24.18 3.56 -29.02
CA CYS A 862 -24.66 4.63 -29.87
C CYS A 862 -24.51 4.28 -31.37
N VAL A 863 -25.59 4.23 -32.15
CA VAL A 863 -25.56 3.88 -33.58
C VAL A 863 -25.32 5.09 -34.50
N ARG A 864 -25.46 6.31 -33.96
CA ARG A 864 -25.12 7.62 -34.54
C ARG A 864 -24.58 8.55 -33.46
N ASP A 865 -23.97 9.67 -33.84
CA ASP A 865 -23.66 10.76 -32.90
C ASP A 865 -25.01 11.35 -32.41
N THR A 866 -25.14 11.59 -31.10
CA THR A 866 -26.39 11.95 -30.41
C THR A 866 -26.10 12.76 -29.14
N THR A 867 -27.13 13.23 -28.42
CA THR A 867 -26.97 13.94 -27.13
C THR A 867 -27.77 13.25 -26.04
N LEU A 868 -27.14 13.01 -24.89
CA LEU A 868 -27.71 12.30 -23.75
C LEU A 868 -27.49 13.11 -22.47
N LEU A 869 -28.57 13.52 -21.79
CA LEU A 869 -28.53 14.33 -20.56
C LEU A 869 -27.59 15.55 -20.65
N GLY A 870 -27.62 16.25 -21.79
CA GLY A 870 -26.78 17.42 -22.08
C GLY A 870 -25.38 17.11 -22.65
N PHE A 871 -24.93 15.85 -22.65
CA PHE A 871 -23.60 15.46 -23.15
C PHE A 871 -23.64 14.91 -24.59
N PRO A 872 -22.80 15.40 -25.52
CA PRO A 872 -22.75 14.93 -26.90
C PRO A 872 -21.95 13.61 -27.01
N LEU A 873 -22.66 12.49 -27.22
CA LEU A 873 -22.07 11.15 -27.37
C LEU A 873 -21.85 10.80 -28.85
N LYS A 874 -20.77 10.10 -29.16
CA LYS A 874 -20.45 9.68 -30.53
C LYS A 874 -20.96 8.28 -30.85
N LYS A 875 -21.19 8.01 -32.14
CA LYS A 875 -21.36 6.67 -32.67
C LYS A 875 -20.24 5.74 -32.19
N GLY A 876 -20.62 4.58 -31.66
CA GLY A 876 -19.72 3.61 -31.04
C GLY A 876 -19.47 3.81 -29.54
N THR A 877 -19.96 4.89 -28.92
CA THR A 877 -19.89 5.06 -27.45
C THR A 877 -20.79 4.02 -26.78
N ILE A 878 -20.28 3.36 -25.74
CA ILE A 878 -21.03 2.35 -24.96
C ILE A 878 -21.84 3.08 -23.87
N VAL A 879 -23.08 2.67 -23.63
CA VAL A 879 -23.96 3.19 -22.58
C VAL A 879 -24.50 2.03 -21.74
N LEU A 880 -24.55 2.19 -20.42
CA LEU A 880 -24.77 1.12 -19.47
C LEU A 880 -25.67 1.59 -18.30
N PRO A 881 -26.94 1.16 -18.23
CA PRO A 881 -27.85 1.59 -17.17
C PRO A 881 -27.64 0.77 -15.88
N ASN A 882 -27.34 1.44 -14.76
CA ASN A 882 -27.33 0.82 -13.44
C ASN A 882 -28.77 0.63 -12.93
N ILE A 883 -29.45 -0.39 -13.44
CA ILE A 883 -30.85 -0.74 -13.09
C ILE A 883 -31.07 -0.76 -11.58
N ALA A 884 -30.13 -1.32 -10.84
CA ALA A 884 -30.22 -1.43 -9.38
C ALA A 884 -30.39 -0.07 -8.67
N SER A 885 -29.83 1.00 -9.23
CA SER A 885 -29.95 2.34 -8.64
C SER A 885 -31.36 2.93 -8.73
N SER A 886 -32.21 2.45 -9.64
CA SER A 886 -33.64 2.82 -9.70
C SER A 886 -34.47 2.04 -8.68
N LEU A 887 -34.10 0.79 -8.36
CA LEU A 887 -34.81 -0.11 -7.45
C LEU A 887 -34.50 0.15 -5.97
N TYR A 888 -33.48 0.98 -5.70
CA TYR A 888 -32.98 1.36 -4.37
C TYR A 888 -32.94 2.88 -4.17
N ASP A 889 -33.59 3.63 -5.07
CA ASP A 889 -33.60 5.09 -5.07
C ASP A 889 -34.43 5.63 -3.88
N PRO A 890 -33.84 6.30 -2.88
CA PRO A 890 -34.56 6.73 -1.67
C PRO A 890 -35.65 7.77 -1.94
N ASP A 891 -35.61 8.44 -3.10
CA ASP A 891 -36.62 9.40 -3.54
C ASP A 891 -37.88 8.71 -4.09
N HIS A 892 -37.86 7.38 -4.28
CA HIS A 892 -38.95 6.57 -4.85
C HIS A 892 -39.39 5.37 -4.00
N TRP A 893 -38.61 4.97 -2.99
CA TRP A 893 -38.90 3.83 -2.12
C TRP A 893 -38.70 4.24 -0.66
N GLU A 894 -39.70 3.99 0.19
CA GLU A 894 -39.69 4.45 1.60
C GLU A 894 -38.66 3.69 2.46
N THR A 895 -38.60 2.36 2.31
CA THR A 895 -37.62 1.51 3.01
C THR A 895 -36.75 0.73 2.02
N PRO A 896 -35.93 1.42 1.19
CA PRO A 896 -35.27 0.83 0.01
C PRO A 896 -34.35 -0.35 0.35
N ARG A 897 -33.85 -0.40 1.59
CA ARG A 897 -32.91 -1.43 2.09
C ARG A 897 -33.58 -2.51 2.95
N GLN A 898 -34.91 -2.53 3.05
CA GLN A 898 -35.69 -3.57 3.72
C GLN A 898 -36.54 -4.31 2.67
N PHE A 899 -37.00 -5.51 3.01
CA PHE A 899 -37.98 -6.26 2.23
C PHE A 899 -39.38 -5.86 2.70
N ASN A 900 -40.08 -5.03 1.92
CA ASN A 900 -41.35 -4.40 2.30
C ASN A 900 -42.35 -4.44 1.12
N PRO A 901 -43.28 -5.41 1.08
CA PRO A 901 -44.34 -5.47 0.07
C PRO A 901 -45.24 -4.23 0.02
N GLY A 902 -45.30 -3.44 1.11
CA GLY A 902 -46.06 -2.19 1.18
C GLY A 902 -45.64 -1.14 0.14
N HIS A 903 -44.44 -1.23 -0.44
CA HIS A 903 -44.01 -0.39 -1.55
C HIS A 903 -44.92 -0.46 -2.79
N PHE A 904 -45.65 -1.56 -2.96
CA PHE A 904 -46.54 -1.81 -4.11
C PHE A 904 -48.02 -1.82 -3.73
N LEU A 905 -48.39 -1.24 -2.58
CA LEU A 905 -49.76 -1.20 -2.09
C LEU A 905 -50.18 0.25 -1.81
N ASP A 906 -51.44 0.60 -2.11
CA ASP A 906 -52.04 1.84 -1.62
C ASP A 906 -52.62 1.70 -0.20
N LYS A 907 -53.18 2.79 0.32
CA LYS A 907 -53.75 2.84 1.68
C LYS A 907 -54.98 1.95 1.87
N ASP A 908 -55.62 1.56 0.77
CA ASP A 908 -56.81 0.70 0.76
C ASP A 908 -56.44 -0.77 0.45
N GLY A 909 -55.14 -1.06 0.24
CA GLY A 909 -54.60 -2.40 0.01
C GLY A 909 -54.55 -2.83 -1.46
N ASN A 910 -54.83 -1.94 -2.42
CA ASN A 910 -54.77 -2.30 -3.84
C ASN A 910 -53.33 -2.28 -4.36
N PHE A 911 -53.04 -3.15 -5.34
CA PHE A 911 -51.72 -3.19 -5.97
C PHE A 911 -51.45 -1.95 -6.85
N VAL A 912 -50.33 -1.26 -6.58
CA VAL A 912 -49.82 -0.11 -7.33
C VAL A 912 -48.43 -0.40 -7.87
N ASN A 913 -48.25 -0.30 -9.18
CA ASN A 913 -46.94 -0.43 -9.80
C ASN A 913 -46.18 0.90 -9.79
N GLN A 914 -45.04 0.97 -9.09
CA GLN A 914 -44.20 2.15 -9.00
C GLN A 914 -43.47 2.43 -10.32
N GLU A 915 -43.37 3.69 -10.75
CA GLU A 915 -42.71 4.02 -12.03
C GLU A 915 -41.20 3.70 -12.02
N ALA A 916 -40.58 3.70 -10.83
CA ALA A 916 -39.19 3.31 -10.62
C ALA A 916 -38.93 1.79 -10.68
N PHE A 917 -39.98 0.96 -10.77
CA PHE A 917 -39.87 -0.50 -10.84
C PHE A 917 -39.43 -0.98 -12.22
N LEU A 918 -38.12 -1.19 -12.38
CA LEU A 918 -37.47 -1.50 -13.66
C LEU A 918 -36.59 -2.77 -13.61
N PRO A 919 -37.05 -3.92 -13.07
CA PRO A 919 -36.20 -5.06 -12.65
C PRO A 919 -35.31 -5.67 -13.74
N PHE A 920 -35.67 -5.55 -15.02
CA PHE A 920 -34.97 -6.24 -16.12
C PHE A 920 -34.39 -5.32 -17.20
N SER A 921 -35.14 -4.30 -17.64
CA SER A 921 -34.63 -3.18 -18.46
C SER A 921 -35.69 -2.10 -18.67
N ILE A 922 -35.24 -0.92 -19.11
CA ILE A 922 -36.05 -0.06 -19.98
C ILE A 922 -35.85 -0.51 -21.43
N ASP A 923 -36.92 -0.97 -22.06
CA ASP A 923 -37.14 -0.88 -23.50
C ASP A 923 -38.34 0.06 -23.70
N THR A 924 -38.29 0.94 -24.71
CA THR A 924 -39.43 1.80 -25.02
C THR A 924 -40.59 0.99 -25.60
N LEU A 925 -41.61 0.74 -24.78
CA LEU A 925 -42.96 0.51 -25.28
C LEU A 925 -43.33 1.70 -26.21
N PRO A 926 -44.01 1.46 -27.35
CA PRO A 926 -44.47 2.54 -28.21
C PRO A 926 -45.31 3.55 -27.41
N LYS A 927 -45.16 4.86 -27.68
CA LYS A 927 -46.04 5.89 -27.11
C LYS A 927 -47.47 5.69 -27.64
N GLY A 928 -48.23 4.84 -26.94
CA GLY A 928 -49.51 4.32 -27.40
C GLY A 928 -50.42 3.94 -26.23
N LYS A 929 -51.16 4.94 -25.73
CA LYS A 929 -52.31 4.81 -24.81
C LYS A 929 -52.05 4.04 -23.51
N LEU A 930 -51.37 4.70 -22.56
CA LEU A 930 -51.65 4.53 -21.12
C LEU A 930 -52.37 5.75 -20.51
N THR A 931 -53.18 6.42 -21.33
CA THR A 931 -54.25 7.30 -20.85
C THR A 931 -55.37 6.46 -20.25
N ASN A 932 -55.28 6.16 -18.95
CA ASN A 932 -56.36 5.50 -18.22
C ASN A 932 -56.69 6.14 -16.86
N ARG A 933 -56.46 7.46 -16.72
CA ARG A 933 -57.34 8.26 -15.86
C ARG A 933 -58.69 8.37 -16.57
N LYS A 934 -59.73 7.73 -16.02
CA LYS A 934 -61.12 7.97 -16.45
C LYS A 934 -61.45 9.46 -16.21
N PRO A 935 -62.18 10.14 -17.11
CA PRO A 935 -62.52 11.54 -16.93
C PRO A 935 -63.59 11.70 -15.84
N ALA A 936 -63.34 12.56 -14.86
CA ALA A 936 -64.42 13.19 -14.11
C ALA A 936 -65.20 14.13 -15.06
N GLN A 937 -66.52 14.19 -14.92
CA GLN A 937 -67.37 14.94 -15.84
C GLN A 937 -67.44 16.44 -15.49
N LYS A 938 -67.39 17.27 -16.53
CA LYS A 938 -68.03 18.60 -16.68
C LYS A 938 -68.07 19.52 -15.46
N GLY A 939 -67.25 20.57 -15.47
CA GLY A 939 -67.28 21.68 -14.49
C GLY A 939 -66.78 23.01 -15.07
N HIS A 940 -67.58 23.59 -15.96
CA HIS A 940 -67.63 25.00 -16.41
C HIS A 940 -66.52 26.02 -16.03
N VAL A 941 -66.01 26.69 -17.09
CA VAL A 941 -66.00 28.17 -17.28
C VAL A 941 -64.77 29.04 -16.91
N GLN A 942 -64.55 29.98 -17.82
CA GLN A 942 -63.79 31.25 -17.83
C GLN A 942 -62.25 31.28 -17.85
N LEU A 943 -61.79 32.13 -18.77
CA LEU A 943 -60.47 32.75 -18.81
C LEU A 943 -60.38 33.81 -17.72
N GLU A 944 -59.18 34.09 -17.22
CA GLU A 944 -58.69 35.47 -17.11
C GLU A 944 -57.15 35.49 -17.13
N GLN A 945 -56.57 36.69 -17.05
CA GLN A 945 -55.14 36.94 -17.29
C GLN A 945 -54.38 37.36 -16.03
N ASP A 946 -53.07 37.59 -16.23
CA ASP A 946 -52.27 38.67 -15.65
C ASP A 946 -51.42 38.48 -14.36
N GLU A 947 -50.35 39.28 -14.39
CA GLU A 947 -49.45 39.81 -13.36
C GLU A 947 -48.48 38.94 -12.52
N LEU A 948 -47.20 39.28 -12.70
CA LEU A 948 -46.12 39.22 -11.71
C LEU A 948 -46.05 40.55 -10.94
N PRO A 949 -46.05 40.52 -9.60
CA PRO A 949 -44.95 41.11 -8.84
C PRO A 949 -44.47 40.17 -7.71
N GLY A 950 -43.46 40.45 -6.88
CA GLY A 950 -42.56 41.61 -6.70
C GLY A 950 -41.40 41.21 -5.75
N SER A 951 -40.58 42.14 -5.23
CA SER A 951 -39.36 41.76 -4.46
C SER A 951 -38.99 42.66 -3.27
N LYS A 952 -38.29 42.05 -2.27
CA LYS A 952 -37.50 42.65 -1.14
C LYS A 952 -38.31 43.16 0.09
N PRO A 953 -37.68 43.59 1.23
CA PRO A 953 -36.89 42.78 2.20
C PRO A 953 -37.01 43.18 3.72
N VAL A 954 -36.20 42.59 4.64
CA VAL A 954 -35.88 43.03 6.05
C VAL A 954 -37.02 42.78 7.10
N ALA A 955 -36.85 42.58 8.43
CA ALA A 955 -35.74 42.64 9.42
C ALA A 955 -35.56 41.29 10.20
N ILE A 956 -34.73 41.00 11.23
CA ILE A 956 -34.05 41.63 12.42
C ILE A 956 -34.89 41.76 13.73
N ILE A 957 -34.58 40.91 14.74
CA ILE A 957 -34.73 41.11 16.22
C ILE A 957 -33.53 40.37 16.91
N THR A 958 -33.11 40.77 18.13
CA THR A 958 -31.80 40.41 18.75
C THR A 958 -31.80 40.17 20.28
N CYS A 959 -31.01 39.18 20.75
CA CYS A 959 -30.27 39.12 22.06
C CYS A 959 -31.06 39.15 23.40
N PRO A 960 -30.42 38.99 24.60
CA PRO A 960 -29.06 38.51 24.98
C PRO A 960 -29.05 37.40 26.12
N ASP A 961 -27.90 37.30 26.83
CA ASP A 961 -27.63 36.73 28.18
C ASP A 961 -27.03 35.29 28.27
N ALA A 962 -25.96 35.02 29.04
CA ALA A 962 -25.04 35.89 29.84
C ALA A 962 -23.61 35.29 29.97
N GLN A 963 -22.65 36.05 30.53
CA GLN A 963 -21.29 35.59 30.90
C GLN A 963 -20.94 36.02 32.34
N GLU A 964 -20.43 35.11 33.20
CA GLU A 964 -19.55 35.43 34.35
C GLU A 964 -19.12 34.14 35.09
N GLU A 965 -17.85 33.66 34.96
CA GLU A 965 -17.11 32.96 36.06
C GLU A 965 -15.62 32.60 35.76
N THR A 966 -14.78 33.48 35.20
CA THR A 966 -13.35 33.11 34.94
C THR A 966 -12.32 34.24 35.07
N LEU A 967 -12.40 35.06 36.12
CA LEU A 967 -11.37 36.08 36.38
C LEU A 967 -11.28 36.54 37.86
N ARG A 968 -10.75 35.69 38.77
CA ARG A 968 -10.19 36.08 40.11
C ARG A 968 -9.64 34.90 40.95
N VAL A 969 -8.52 34.31 40.55
CA VAL A 969 -7.55 33.76 41.54
C VAL A 969 -6.15 34.22 41.12
N LEU A 970 -5.51 35.01 41.99
CA LEU A 970 -4.24 35.68 41.71
C LEU A 970 -3.05 34.96 42.39
N GLN A 971 -1.90 35.01 41.70
CA GLN A 971 -0.53 35.12 42.26
C GLN A 971 0.01 34.04 43.21
N ARG A 972 1.02 33.28 42.72
CA ARG A 972 2.28 32.85 43.41
C ARG A 972 3.00 31.84 42.48
N LYS A 973 4.28 31.98 42.07
CA LYS A 973 5.35 32.95 42.38
C LYS A 973 6.22 33.26 41.15
N THR A 974 6.91 34.40 41.19
CA THR A 974 8.08 34.84 40.39
C THR A 974 9.32 33.92 40.55
N VAL A 975 10.43 34.01 39.79
CA VAL A 975 11.02 35.07 38.91
C VAL A 975 11.63 34.40 37.60
N PRO A 976 12.41 35.04 36.68
CA PRO A 976 12.37 34.71 35.24
C PRO A 976 13.73 34.48 34.50
N HIS A 977 13.66 34.41 33.15
CA HIS A 977 14.66 34.75 32.10
C HIS A 977 16.01 34.01 31.99
N ILE A 978 16.21 33.37 30.83
CA ILE A 978 17.13 33.81 29.74
C ILE A 978 16.77 32.93 28.50
N LEU A 979 16.59 33.43 27.28
CA LEU A 979 16.58 34.80 26.72
C LEU A 979 15.50 34.91 25.61
N LYS A 980 15.35 36.10 24.99
CA LYS A 980 14.60 36.34 23.75
C LYS A 980 15.21 37.52 23.01
N ASP A 981 15.21 37.46 21.68
CA ASP A 981 15.32 38.64 20.81
C ASP A 981 13.89 39.04 20.40
N ASP A 982 13.54 40.32 20.50
CA ASP A 982 12.33 40.93 19.94
C ASP A 982 12.77 42.15 19.07
N ASP A 983 11.94 42.54 18.10
CA ASP A 983 12.30 43.41 16.96
C ASP A 983 11.74 44.86 17.11
N SER A 984 12.08 45.74 16.16
CA SER A 984 11.59 47.12 15.90
C SER A 984 12.06 48.25 16.83
N GLY A 985 12.08 49.51 16.35
CA GLY A 985 12.06 50.65 17.30
C GLY A 985 12.50 52.07 16.93
N ASP A 986 12.97 52.38 15.72
CA ASP A 986 13.17 53.77 15.21
C ASP A 986 14.14 54.77 15.94
N HIS A 987 14.30 55.90 15.26
CA HIS A 987 15.03 57.14 15.59
C HIS A 987 14.51 57.90 16.86
N ASP A 988 15.20 58.87 17.48
CA ASP A 988 16.27 59.76 16.97
C ASP A 988 17.21 60.38 18.06
N GLN A 989 18.20 61.13 17.58
CA GLN A 989 18.96 62.28 18.15
C GLN A 989 18.44 63.00 19.44
N ASN A 990 19.24 63.70 20.29
CA ASN A 990 20.70 63.84 20.55
C ASN A 990 20.90 64.68 21.86
N GLU A 991 22.13 64.84 22.38
CA GLU A 991 22.57 65.91 23.36
C GLU A 991 21.97 65.89 24.81
N GLU A 992 22.56 66.43 25.89
CA GLU A 992 23.90 67.03 26.12
C GLU A 992 24.46 66.90 27.58
N ASN A 993 25.79 66.66 27.68
CA ASN A 993 26.82 67.17 28.61
C ASN A 993 26.62 67.49 30.14
N ASN A 994 27.58 66.98 30.95
CA ASN A 994 28.29 67.61 32.11
C ASN A 994 27.53 67.93 33.44
N THR A 995 28.13 68.00 34.66
CA THR A 995 29.50 67.78 35.22
C THR A 995 29.38 67.35 36.72
N GLN A 996 30.27 66.53 37.32
CA GLN A 996 31.37 66.89 38.28
C GLN A 996 31.05 67.96 39.36
N LYS A 997 31.50 67.89 40.65
CA LYS A 997 32.27 66.92 41.50
C LYS A 997 32.40 67.48 42.96
N ASP A 998 32.84 66.69 43.97
CA ASP A 998 33.88 67.03 45.00
C ASP A 998 33.75 66.43 46.43
N SER A 999 34.86 66.50 47.19
CA SER A 999 35.17 66.02 48.57
C SER A 999 35.19 64.49 48.78
N GLU A 1000 36.25 63.79 49.24
CA GLU A 1000 37.25 63.98 50.34
C GLU A 1000 36.67 63.72 51.75
N LYS A 1001 37.27 62.91 52.67
CA LYS A 1001 38.55 62.16 52.75
C LYS A 1001 38.31 60.83 53.55
N GLU A 1002 39.22 60.00 54.09
CA GLU A 1002 40.64 60.07 54.51
C GLU A 1002 41.27 58.64 54.65
N LYS A 1003 42.53 58.53 55.11
CA LYS A 1003 43.24 57.39 55.76
C LYS A 1003 43.33 55.98 55.08
N ASN A 1004 44.49 55.75 54.47
CA ASN A 1004 45.59 54.85 54.91
C ASN A 1004 45.33 53.34 55.19
N ASP A 1005 46.21 52.39 54.79
CA ASP A 1005 47.42 52.45 53.94
C ASP A 1005 47.90 51.03 53.50
N ARG A 1006 48.81 50.95 52.52
CA ARG A 1006 49.75 49.85 52.17
C ARG A 1006 49.27 48.49 51.58
N GLU A 1007 49.62 48.35 50.29
CA GLU A 1007 50.35 47.22 49.68
C GLU A 1007 49.79 45.78 49.67
N LYS A 1008 49.34 45.34 48.48
CA LYS A 1008 50.00 44.25 47.72
C LYS A 1008 49.61 44.29 46.22
N PRO A 1009 50.38 43.65 45.32
CA PRO A 1009 50.52 44.13 43.94
C PRO A 1009 49.38 43.73 43.01
N GLN A 1010 49.26 44.46 41.89
CA GLN A 1010 48.53 44.04 40.70
C GLN A 1010 49.01 42.65 40.27
N SER A 1011 48.18 41.62 40.46
CA SER A 1011 48.45 40.33 39.86
C SER A 1011 48.22 40.44 38.35
N THR A 1012 49.23 40.06 37.58
CA THR A 1012 48.99 39.72 36.18
C THR A 1012 48.04 38.53 36.19
N THR A 1013 46.78 38.74 35.78
CA THR A 1013 45.89 37.64 35.40
C THR A 1013 46.38 37.07 34.08
N LYS A 1014 47.57 36.44 34.12
CA LYS A 1014 47.92 35.37 33.19
C LYS A 1014 46.68 34.48 33.15
N ARG A 1015 45.98 34.42 32.02
CA ARG A 1015 45.04 33.32 31.76
C ARG A 1015 45.81 32.06 32.14
N LYS A 1016 45.30 31.28 33.10
CA LYS A 1016 45.94 30.01 33.46
C LYS A 1016 46.11 29.26 32.14
N ALA A 1017 47.36 29.04 31.73
CA ALA A 1017 47.65 28.27 30.52
C ALA A 1017 46.83 26.99 30.63
N VAL A 1018 46.10 26.64 29.58
CA VAL A 1018 45.23 25.47 29.67
C VAL A 1018 46.14 24.26 29.85
N VAL A 1019 45.98 23.55 30.97
CA VAL A 1019 46.76 22.35 31.28
C VAL A 1019 45.83 21.14 31.16
N PRO A 1020 46.29 20.02 30.57
CA PRO A 1020 45.57 18.75 30.64
C PRO A 1020 45.29 18.33 32.09
N GLY A 1021 44.14 17.71 32.32
CA GLY A 1021 43.86 17.02 33.58
C GLY A 1021 44.82 15.83 33.80
N PRO A 1022 45.02 15.36 35.04
CA PRO A 1022 45.97 14.28 35.36
C PRO A 1022 45.57 12.88 34.81
N ALA A 1023 44.46 12.78 34.06
CA ALA A 1023 44.01 11.60 33.34
C ALA A 1023 43.56 11.94 31.89
N GLU A 1024 43.95 13.11 31.37
CA GLU A 1024 43.68 13.55 29.99
C GLU A 1024 44.94 13.37 29.12
N HIS A 1025 44.76 13.13 27.83
CA HIS A 1025 45.84 12.92 26.87
C HIS A 1025 46.36 14.29 26.36
N PRO A 1026 47.61 14.70 26.66
CA PRO A 1026 48.15 15.98 26.26
C PRO A 1026 48.33 16.09 24.74
N LEU A 1027 48.10 17.29 24.20
CA LEU A 1027 48.47 17.66 22.83
C LEU A 1027 49.88 18.29 22.80
N GLN A 1028 50.54 18.24 21.64
CA GLN A 1028 51.90 18.79 21.46
C GLN A 1028 51.95 20.33 21.57
N TYR A 1029 50.83 21.00 21.25
CA TYR A 1029 50.62 22.43 21.45
C TYR A 1029 49.21 22.66 21.99
N ASN A 1030 49.00 23.79 22.67
CA ASN A 1030 47.66 24.29 22.96
C ASN A 1030 47.05 24.89 21.69
N TYR A 1031 45.74 24.71 21.49
CA TYR A 1031 45.02 25.21 20.32
C TYR A 1031 43.76 25.97 20.72
N THR A 1032 43.36 26.93 19.88
CA THR A 1032 42.23 27.84 20.10
C THR A 1032 41.30 27.86 18.89
N PHE A 1033 40.01 27.59 19.15
CA PHE A 1033 38.94 27.74 18.17
C PHE A 1033 38.44 29.18 18.10
N TRP A 1034 38.16 29.67 16.89
CA TRP A 1034 37.55 30.96 16.62
C TRP A 1034 36.42 30.85 15.58
N TYR A 1035 35.46 31.77 15.62
CA TYR A 1035 34.40 31.94 14.63
C TYR A 1035 34.36 33.39 14.13
N SER A 1036 34.15 33.59 12.84
CA SER A 1036 33.75 34.89 12.28
C SER A 1036 32.63 34.75 11.24
N ARG A 1037 31.81 35.78 11.13
CA ARG A 1037 30.75 35.90 10.11
C ARG A 1037 31.00 37.16 9.30
N ARG A 1038 30.97 37.06 7.98
CA ARG A 1038 31.14 38.21 7.07
C ARG A 1038 29.78 38.73 6.62
N THR A 1039 29.56 40.04 6.76
CA THR A 1039 28.36 40.71 6.23
C THR A 1039 28.51 40.92 4.73
N PRO A 1040 27.57 40.47 3.87
CA PRO A 1040 27.60 40.76 2.45
C PRO A 1040 27.52 42.27 2.16
N GLY A 1041 28.28 42.76 1.18
CA GLY A 1041 28.11 44.10 0.62
C GLY A 1041 28.86 45.27 1.27
N ARG A 1042 29.60 45.07 2.38
CA ARG A 1042 30.54 46.10 2.90
C ARG A 1042 31.99 45.63 2.81
N PRO A 1043 32.94 46.48 2.36
CA PRO A 1043 34.36 46.20 2.51
C PRO A 1043 34.75 46.32 3.98
N THR A 1044 35.18 45.21 4.59
CA THR A 1044 35.73 45.21 5.96
C THR A 1044 37.13 45.80 5.96
N SER A 1045 37.34 46.91 6.68
CA SER A 1045 38.68 47.31 7.13
C SER A 1045 39.27 46.27 8.07
N SER A 1046 40.59 46.26 8.25
CA SER A 1046 41.28 45.34 9.18
C SER A 1046 40.74 45.45 10.62
N GLN A 1047 40.53 46.68 11.12
CA GLN A 1047 39.88 46.93 12.42
C GLN A 1047 38.46 46.32 12.49
N SER A 1048 37.69 46.37 11.40
CA SER A 1048 36.36 45.75 11.35
C SER A 1048 36.43 44.22 11.29
N TYR A 1049 37.49 43.63 10.70
CA TYR A 1049 37.68 42.18 10.69
C TYR A 1049 38.05 41.64 12.09
N GLU A 1050 38.96 42.30 12.81
CA GLU A 1050 39.34 41.89 14.17
C GLU A 1050 38.13 41.90 15.13
N GLN A 1051 37.28 42.93 15.07
CA GLN A 1051 36.04 43.01 15.85
C GLN A 1051 35.02 41.91 15.54
N ASN A 1052 35.10 41.27 14.36
CA ASN A 1052 34.18 40.23 13.91
C ASN A 1052 34.71 38.80 14.15
N ILE A 1053 35.92 38.62 14.68
CA ILE A 1053 36.44 37.31 15.11
C ILE A 1053 36.19 37.10 16.60
N LYS A 1054 35.46 36.04 16.96
CA LYS A 1054 35.15 35.67 18.35
C LYS A 1054 35.88 34.38 18.73
N GLN A 1055 36.57 34.41 19.87
CA GLN A 1055 37.20 33.22 20.47
C GLN A 1055 36.11 32.30 21.03
N ILE A 1056 36.12 31.01 20.67
CA ILE A 1056 35.19 30.00 21.20
C ILE A 1056 35.76 29.39 22.48
N GLY A 1057 37.05 29.01 22.45
CA GLY A 1057 37.71 28.33 23.55
C GLY A 1057 39.10 27.85 23.18
N THR A 1058 39.88 27.53 24.21
CA THR A 1058 41.27 27.05 24.11
C THR A 1058 41.39 25.72 24.85
N PHE A 1059 42.16 24.79 24.31
CA PHE A 1059 42.31 23.43 24.82
C PHE A 1059 43.74 22.92 24.68
N ALA A 1060 44.12 22.00 25.57
CA ALA A 1060 45.46 21.43 25.68
C ALA A 1060 45.49 19.89 25.63
N SER A 1061 44.33 19.24 25.66
CA SER A 1061 44.19 17.77 25.64
C SER A 1061 43.18 17.30 24.61
N VAL A 1062 43.22 16.00 24.29
CA VAL A 1062 42.27 15.34 23.36
C VAL A 1062 40.85 15.38 23.93
N GLU A 1063 40.68 15.20 25.23
CA GLU A 1063 39.40 15.28 25.93
C GLU A 1063 38.83 16.70 25.87
N GLN A 1064 39.66 17.72 26.09
CA GLN A 1064 39.24 19.12 25.98
C GLN A 1064 38.93 19.51 24.53
N PHE A 1065 39.68 19.01 23.53
CA PHE A 1065 39.34 19.15 22.12
C PHE A 1065 37.93 18.62 21.85
N TRP A 1066 37.65 17.36 22.21
CA TRP A 1066 36.34 16.76 21.99
C TRP A 1066 35.25 17.47 22.78
N ARG A 1067 35.53 17.96 24.00
CA ARG A 1067 34.59 18.75 24.79
C ARG A 1067 34.12 20.02 24.06
N PHE A 1068 35.01 20.73 23.36
CA PHE A 1068 34.60 21.85 22.50
C PHE A 1068 33.99 21.36 21.18
N TYR A 1069 34.70 20.53 20.43
CA TYR A 1069 34.35 20.17 19.05
C TYR A 1069 33.04 19.36 18.94
N SER A 1070 32.68 18.55 19.93
CA SER A 1070 31.38 17.84 19.95
C SER A 1070 30.17 18.76 20.15
N HIS A 1071 30.37 19.95 20.72
CA HIS A 1071 29.34 20.98 20.90
C HIS A 1071 29.38 22.07 19.82
N MET A 1072 30.37 22.04 18.93
CA MET A 1072 30.43 22.94 17.78
C MET A 1072 29.54 22.46 16.64
N VAL A 1073 28.78 23.40 16.05
CA VAL A 1073 28.06 23.16 14.80
C VAL A 1073 29.07 22.72 13.72
N ARG A 1074 28.73 21.74 12.90
CA ARG A 1074 29.63 21.27 11.83
C ARG A 1074 29.71 22.30 10.68
N PRO A 1075 30.84 22.43 9.97
CA PRO A 1075 31.00 23.45 8.92
C PRO A 1075 29.91 23.40 7.83
N GLY A 1076 29.46 22.21 7.43
CA GLY A 1076 28.37 22.04 6.46
C GLY A 1076 26.97 22.45 6.94
N ASP A 1077 26.78 22.72 8.24
CA ASP A 1077 25.54 23.24 8.84
C ASP A 1077 25.60 24.76 9.11
N LEU A 1078 26.75 25.42 8.88
CA LEU A 1078 26.87 26.87 9.05
C LEU A 1078 26.16 27.65 7.93
N THR A 1079 25.69 28.86 8.26
CA THR A 1079 25.20 29.83 7.28
C THR A 1079 26.32 30.25 6.33
N GLY A 1080 26.01 30.44 5.05
CA GLY A 1080 26.93 31.04 4.08
C GLY A 1080 27.53 32.36 4.60
N HIS A 1081 28.80 32.60 4.27
CA HIS A 1081 29.64 33.69 4.81
C HIS A 1081 30.14 33.51 6.25
N SER A 1082 30.05 32.30 6.81
CA SER A 1082 30.72 31.94 8.06
C SER A 1082 32.14 31.39 7.82
N ASP A 1083 33.05 31.64 8.76
CA ASP A 1083 34.41 31.08 8.82
C ASP A 1083 34.65 30.46 10.22
N PHE A 1084 35.08 29.20 10.29
CA PHE A 1084 35.70 28.62 11.49
C PHE A 1084 37.22 28.58 11.33
N HIS A 1085 37.93 28.84 12.42
CA HIS A 1085 39.38 28.85 12.48
C HIS A 1085 39.86 28.02 13.67
N LEU A 1086 40.97 27.30 13.50
CA LEU A 1086 41.68 26.60 14.58
C LEU A 1086 43.17 26.92 14.47
N PHE A 1087 43.70 27.65 15.44
CA PHE A 1087 45.09 28.12 15.46
C PHE A 1087 45.78 27.71 16.77
N LYS A 1088 47.11 27.64 16.79
CA LYS A 1088 47.89 27.42 18.03
C LYS A 1088 47.65 28.58 19.01
N GLU A 1089 47.65 28.31 20.31
CA GLU A 1089 47.44 29.34 21.34
C GLU A 1089 48.48 30.46 21.20
N GLY A 1090 48.01 31.71 21.23
CA GLY A 1090 48.82 32.91 20.99
C GLY A 1090 48.73 33.48 19.56
N ILE A 1091 48.39 32.67 18.55
CA ILE A 1091 48.27 33.13 17.15
C ILE A 1091 46.81 33.50 16.83
N LYS A 1092 46.58 34.70 16.30
CA LYS A 1092 45.28 35.13 15.77
C LYS A 1092 45.08 34.67 14.32
N PRO A 1093 43.84 34.40 13.86
CA PRO A 1093 43.53 34.02 12.48
C PRO A 1093 43.50 35.23 11.52
N MET A 1094 44.58 36.01 11.51
CA MET A 1094 44.74 37.27 10.75
C MET A 1094 46.14 37.35 10.12
N TRP A 1095 46.32 38.00 8.96
CA TRP A 1095 47.63 38.06 8.30
C TRP A 1095 48.59 39.07 8.95
N GLU A 1096 48.07 39.98 9.78
CA GLU A 1096 48.82 41.00 10.53
C GLU A 1096 49.55 40.41 11.74
N ASP A 1097 49.21 39.19 12.16
CA ASP A 1097 49.83 38.49 13.28
C ASP A 1097 51.31 38.19 12.98
N ASP A 1098 52.19 38.40 13.98
CA ASP A 1098 53.64 38.23 13.85
C ASP A 1098 54.05 36.82 13.39
N ALA A 1099 53.24 35.79 13.67
CA ALA A 1099 53.46 34.43 13.20
C ALA A 1099 52.98 34.16 11.77
N ASN A 1100 52.01 34.93 11.25
CA ASN A 1100 51.42 34.73 9.92
C ASN A 1100 52.01 35.66 8.84
N LYS A 1101 52.50 36.85 9.20
CA LYS A 1101 52.85 37.93 8.23
C LYS A 1101 53.89 37.56 7.16
N ASN A 1102 54.84 36.68 7.48
CA ASN A 1102 55.87 36.18 6.54
C ASN A 1102 55.50 34.83 5.89
N GLY A 1103 54.29 34.35 6.16
CA GLY A 1103 53.81 33.03 5.83
C GLY A 1103 52.96 32.96 4.57
N GLY A 1104 52.27 31.84 4.43
CA GLY A 1104 51.28 31.64 3.38
C GLY A 1104 50.27 30.55 3.73
N LYS A 1105 49.37 30.28 2.79
CA LYS A 1105 48.34 29.25 2.95
C LYS A 1105 48.10 28.47 1.68
N TRP A 1106 47.93 27.16 1.86
CA TRP A 1106 47.32 26.30 0.83
C TRP A 1106 45.80 26.46 0.89
N ILE A 1107 45.18 26.61 -0.27
CA ILE A 1107 43.73 26.81 -0.46
C ILE A 1107 43.19 25.68 -1.34
N ILE A 1108 42.12 25.04 -0.87
CA ILE A 1108 41.38 24.02 -1.61
C ILE A 1108 39.93 24.47 -1.73
N ARG A 1109 39.42 24.51 -2.97
CA ARG A 1109 38.00 24.68 -3.28
C ARG A 1109 37.31 23.32 -3.23
N LEU A 1110 36.29 23.21 -2.38
CA LEU A 1110 35.51 22.00 -2.16
C LEU A 1110 34.10 22.18 -2.70
N ARG A 1111 33.62 21.16 -3.42
CA ARG A 1111 32.20 21.04 -3.75
C ARG A 1111 31.38 20.92 -2.46
N LYS A 1112 30.17 21.51 -2.48
CA LYS A 1112 29.28 21.55 -1.32
C LYS A 1112 29.04 20.18 -0.70
N GLY A 1113 29.01 20.15 0.63
CA GLY A 1113 28.76 18.94 1.42
C GLY A 1113 30.00 18.12 1.78
N LEU A 1114 31.18 18.43 1.23
CA LEU A 1114 32.46 17.82 1.62
C LEU A 1114 33.13 18.52 2.82
N ALA A 1115 32.81 19.80 3.07
CA ALA A 1115 33.48 20.68 4.02
C ALA A 1115 33.63 20.08 5.43
N SER A 1116 32.57 19.50 6.01
CA SER A 1116 32.63 18.92 7.36
C SER A 1116 33.66 17.78 7.47
N ARG A 1117 33.70 16.86 6.50
CA ARG A 1117 34.66 15.74 6.50
C ARG A 1117 36.09 16.24 6.30
N CYS A 1118 36.29 17.13 5.34
CA CYS A 1118 37.62 17.66 5.05
C CYS A 1118 38.14 18.56 6.19
N TRP A 1119 37.27 19.27 6.90
CA TRP A 1119 37.64 20.01 8.12
C TRP A 1119 38.04 19.06 9.25
N GLU A 1120 37.20 18.06 9.55
CA GLU A 1120 37.43 17.08 10.61
C GLU A 1120 38.75 16.32 10.39
N ASN A 1121 39.00 15.83 9.17
CA ASN A 1121 40.29 15.23 8.79
C ASN A 1121 41.46 16.21 8.93
N LEU A 1122 41.31 17.48 8.52
CA LEU A 1122 42.38 18.48 8.59
C LEU A 1122 42.76 18.79 10.03
N ILE A 1123 41.79 19.07 10.90
CA ILE A 1123 42.06 19.41 12.29
C ILE A 1123 42.61 18.21 13.06
N LEU A 1124 42.09 16.99 12.84
CA LEU A 1124 42.63 15.78 13.48
C LEU A 1124 44.06 15.47 13.02
N ALA A 1125 44.40 15.72 11.75
CA ALA A 1125 45.77 15.58 11.27
C ALA A 1125 46.71 16.68 11.77
N MET A 1126 46.20 17.88 12.03
CA MET A 1126 46.96 18.98 12.63
C MET A 1126 47.22 18.73 14.11
N LEU A 1127 46.18 18.39 14.90
CA LEU A 1127 46.29 18.07 16.33
C LEU A 1127 47.09 16.79 16.60
N GLY A 1128 47.06 15.84 15.65
CA GLY A 1128 47.90 14.64 15.64
C GLY A 1128 49.25 14.81 14.94
N GLU A 1129 49.69 16.04 14.69
CA GLU A 1129 51.01 16.43 14.12
C GLU A 1129 51.42 15.73 12.80
N GLN A 1130 50.47 15.16 12.05
CA GLN A 1130 50.70 14.31 10.87
C GLN A 1130 51.35 15.02 9.67
N PHE A 1131 51.53 16.34 9.76
CA PHE A 1131 52.26 17.16 8.81
C PHE A 1131 53.78 17.05 8.97
N MET A 1132 54.30 16.68 10.15
CA MET A 1132 55.73 16.45 10.40
C MET A 1132 56.66 17.62 10.02
N VAL A 1133 56.17 18.87 10.12
CA VAL A 1133 56.91 20.11 9.83
C VAL A 1133 57.19 20.97 11.09
N GLY A 1134 57.01 20.40 12.28
CA GLY A 1134 57.26 21.07 13.56
C GLY A 1134 56.36 22.29 13.78
N GLU A 1135 56.95 23.42 14.16
CA GLU A 1135 56.17 24.63 14.45
C GLU A 1135 55.51 25.29 13.24
N GLU A 1136 55.92 24.96 12.01
CA GLU A 1136 55.54 25.71 10.80
C GLU A 1136 54.04 25.83 10.56
N ILE A 1137 53.21 24.87 10.97
CA ILE A 1137 51.74 25.04 10.90
C ILE A 1137 51.27 26.00 11.99
N CYS A 1138 50.67 27.13 11.57
CA CYS A 1138 50.07 28.13 12.45
C CYS A 1138 48.61 27.80 12.78
N GLY A 1139 47.86 27.31 11.79
CA GLY A 1139 46.45 26.95 11.94
C GLY A 1139 45.75 26.56 10.65
N ALA A 1140 44.44 26.33 10.76
CA ALA A 1140 43.55 25.96 9.66
C ALA A 1140 42.27 26.80 9.69
N VAL A 1141 41.66 27.00 8.51
CA VAL A 1141 40.40 27.73 8.32
C VAL A 1141 39.47 26.95 7.39
N VAL A 1142 38.19 26.83 7.75
CA VAL A 1142 37.11 26.43 6.84
C VAL A 1142 36.15 27.60 6.64
N SER A 1143 36.02 28.01 5.38
CA SER A 1143 35.25 29.15 4.90
C SER A 1143 34.03 28.68 4.13
N VAL A 1144 32.86 28.83 4.73
CA VAL A 1144 31.58 28.38 4.18
C VAL A 1144 30.98 29.50 3.33
N ARG A 1145 30.72 29.26 2.04
CA ARG A 1145 30.11 30.25 1.12
C ARG A 1145 28.84 29.69 0.50
N PHE A 1146 28.27 30.33 -0.52
CA PHE A 1146 27.08 29.81 -1.20
C PHE A 1146 27.43 28.80 -2.31
N GLN A 1147 28.39 29.12 -3.19
CA GLN A 1147 28.73 28.29 -4.36
C GLN A 1147 29.67 27.12 -4.03
N GLU A 1148 30.82 27.41 -3.40
CA GLU A 1148 31.85 26.45 -3.03
C GLU A 1148 32.30 26.67 -1.58
N ASP A 1149 32.70 25.61 -0.89
CA ASP A 1149 33.32 25.73 0.44
C ASP A 1149 34.84 25.76 0.28
N ILE A 1150 35.54 26.57 1.07
CA ILE A 1150 36.99 26.73 0.93
C ILE A 1150 37.64 26.25 2.23
N ILE A 1151 38.63 25.36 2.11
CA ILE A 1151 39.49 24.98 3.23
C ILE A 1151 40.91 25.50 2.98
N SER A 1152 41.55 25.98 4.04
CA SER A 1152 42.96 26.36 4.00
C SER A 1152 43.73 25.94 5.25
N ILE A 1153 45.03 25.68 5.08
CA ILE A 1153 46.01 25.50 6.16
C ILE A 1153 47.09 26.57 5.98
N TRP A 1154 47.47 27.22 7.07
CA TRP A 1154 48.34 28.38 7.13
C TRP A 1154 49.68 27.98 7.75
N ASN A 1155 50.79 28.44 7.16
CA ASN A 1155 52.14 28.15 7.64
C ASN A 1155 53.03 29.40 7.75
N LYS A 1156 53.95 29.38 8.71
CA LYS A 1156 54.75 30.49 9.23
C LYS A 1156 55.71 31.11 8.21
N THR A 1157 56.32 30.27 7.36
CA THR A 1157 57.38 30.69 6.44
C THR A 1157 57.04 30.36 4.97
N ALA A 1158 56.78 31.37 4.14
CA ALA A 1158 56.44 31.16 2.73
C ALA A 1158 57.64 30.83 1.82
N SER A 1159 58.87 31.13 2.25
CA SER A 1159 60.07 31.01 1.41
C SER A 1159 60.62 29.58 1.31
N ASP A 1160 60.27 28.67 2.22
CA ASP A 1160 60.68 27.26 2.15
C ASP A 1160 59.76 26.46 1.20
N GLN A 1161 60.21 26.32 -0.05
CA GLN A 1161 59.53 25.53 -1.07
C GLN A 1161 59.48 24.03 -0.76
N ALA A 1162 60.44 23.48 -0.01
CA ALA A 1162 60.46 22.06 0.35
C ALA A 1162 59.44 21.77 1.46
N THR A 1163 59.33 22.65 2.45
CA THR A 1163 58.33 22.52 3.52
C THR A 1163 56.91 22.81 3.03
N THR A 1164 56.70 23.86 2.23
CA THR A 1164 55.38 24.12 1.63
C THR A 1164 54.92 22.99 0.69
N ALA A 1165 55.82 22.33 -0.04
CA ALA A 1165 55.52 21.11 -0.80
C ALA A 1165 55.16 19.90 0.10
N ARG A 1166 55.90 19.66 1.19
CA ARG A 1166 55.55 18.61 2.18
C ARG A 1166 54.17 18.82 2.81
N ILE A 1167 53.78 20.07 3.06
CA ILE A 1167 52.44 20.43 3.54
C ILE A 1167 51.39 20.10 2.48
N ARG A 1168 51.60 20.48 1.21
CA ARG A 1168 50.72 20.14 0.07
C ARG A 1168 50.46 18.64 -0.03
N ASP A 1169 51.52 17.84 -0.01
CA ASP A 1169 51.43 16.41 -0.29
C ASP A 1169 50.83 15.64 0.90
N THR A 1170 51.09 16.09 2.13
CA THR A 1170 50.35 15.62 3.31
C THR A 1170 48.88 16.04 3.27
N LEU A 1171 48.56 17.28 2.90
CA LEU A 1171 47.19 17.77 2.81
C LEU A 1171 46.37 16.97 1.78
N ARG A 1172 46.99 16.63 0.64
CA ARG A 1172 46.44 15.73 -0.39
C ARG A 1172 46.17 14.32 0.14
N ARG A 1173 47.12 13.74 0.90
CA ARG A 1173 47.01 12.44 1.57
C ARG A 1173 45.91 12.40 2.63
N VAL A 1174 45.92 13.34 3.57
CA VAL A 1174 45.01 13.44 4.74
C VAL A 1174 43.56 13.64 4.32
N LEU A 1175 43.33 14.46 3.29
CA LEU A 1175 41.99 14.76 2.78
C LEU A 1175 41.52 13.78 1.69
N ASN A 1176 42.37 12.82 1.32
CA ASN A 1176 42.17 11.86 0.23
C ASN A 1176 41.70 12.53 -1.08
N LEU A 1177 42.47 13.54 -1.52
CA LEU A 1177 42.15 14.34 -2.70
C LEU A 1177 42.63 13.63 -3.98
N PRO A 1178 41.81 13.54 -5.05
CA PRO A 1178 42.24 13.04 -6.34
C PRO A 1178 43.50 13.75 -6.88
N PRO A 1179 44.37 13.09 -7.67
CA PRO A 1179 45.62 13.68 -8.16
C PRO A 1179 45.45 15.00 -8.90
N ASN A 1180 44.33 15.14 -9.62
CA ASN A 1180 43.98 16.30 -10.44
C ASN A 1180 43.33 17.44 -9.62
N THR A 1181 43.24 17.33 -8.30
CA THR A 1181 42.69 18.39 -7.44
C THR A 1181 43.58 19.62 -7.48
N ILE A 1182 43.03 20.74 -7.95
CA ILE A 1182 43.69 22.05 -7.95
C ILE A 1182 43.84 22.51 -6.49
N MET A 1183 45.08 22.79 -6.11
CA MET A 1183 45.47 23.31 -4.81
C MET A 1183 46.21 24.62 -5.09
N GLU A 1184 45.77 25.73 -4.51
CA GLU A 1184 46.31 27.07 -4.78
C GLU A 1184 47.09 27.54 -3.55
N TYR A 1185 48.38 27.86 -3.70
CA TYR A 1185 49.16 28.48 -2.61
C TYR A 1185 49.18 29.99 -2.78
N LYS A 1186 49.03 30.74 -1.68
CA LYS A 1186 49.23 32.20 -1.66
C LYS A 1186 50.08 32.60 -0.48
N THR A 1187 51.03 33.51 -0.69
CA THR A 1187 51.69 34.19 0.43
C THR A 1187 50.72 35.17 1.08
N HIS A 1188 50.95 35.50 2.34
CA HIS A 1188 50.19 36.57 3.00
C HIS A 1188 50.55 37.95 2.45
N THR A 1189 51.79 38.16 2.03
CA THR A 1189 52.26 39.39 1.37
C THR A 1189 51.52 39.71 0.07
N ASP A 1190 51.30 38.72 -0.80
CA ASP A 1190 50.53 38.89 -2.04
C ASP A 1190 49.04 39.10 -1.75
N SER A 1191 48.54 38.49 -0.68
CA SER A 1191 47.15 38.66 -0.23
C SER A 1191 46.88 40.08 0.29
N ILE A 1192 47.89 40.74 0.88
CA ILE A 1192 47.83 42.14 1.33
C ILE A 1192 47.90 43.08 0.11
N LYS A 1193 48.88 42.91 -0.80
CA LYS A 1193 48.99 43.74 -2.01
C LYS A 1193 47.72 43.72 -2.86
N ALA A 1194 47.15 42.53 -3.10
CA ALA A 1194 45.91 42.39 -3.87
C ALA A 1194 44.69 43.04 -3.18
N TRP A 1195 44.73 43.26 -1.87
CA TRP A 1195 43.70 43.99 -1.12
C TRP A 1195 43.90 45.51 -1.22
N GLU A 1196 45.15 45.97 -1.13
CA GLU A 1196 45.53 47.38 -1.32
C GLU A 1196 45.22 47.87 -2.75
N GLU A 1197 45.58 47.11 -3.79
CA GLU A 1197 45.26 47.41 -5.18
C GLU A 1197 43.73 47.49 -5.42
N PHE A 1198 42.97 46.56 -4.84
CA PHE A 1198 41.51 46.53 -4.99
C PHE A 1198 40.83 47.74 -4.33
N HIS A 1199 41.37 48.27 -3.22
CA HIS A 1199 40.88 49.51 -2.62
C HIS A 1199 41.40 50.79 -3.30
N GLY A 1200 42.58 50.76 -3.92
CA GLY A 1200 43.04 51.83 -4.83
C GLY A 1200 42.12 52.03 -6.05
N LEU A 1201 41.60 50.92 -6.60
CA LEU A 1201 40.66 50.94 -7.74
C LEU A 1201 39.26 51.47 -7.38
N VAL A 1202 38.79 51.21 -6.16
CA VAL A 1202 37.49 51.74 -5.67
C VAL A 1202 37.56 53.26 -5.45
N ASN A 1203 38.69 53.80 -5.00
CA ASN A 1203 38.86 55.25 -4.81
C ASN A 1203 39.12 56.04 -6.12
N SER A 1204 39.40 55.37 -7.24
CA SER A 1204 39.71 56.00 -8.54
C SER A 1204 38.58 55.91 -9.57
N SER A 1205 37.51 55.15 -9.28
CA SER A 1205 36.31 55.02 -10.12
C SER A 1205 35.15 55.95 -9.72
N GLY A 1206 35.39 56.90 -8.81
CA GLY A 1206 34.43 57.93 -8.38
C GLY A 1206 34.59 59.28 -9.08
N ARG A 1207 34.46 59.34 -10.41
CA ARG A 1207 34.32 60.57 -11.22
C ARG A 1207 33.44 60.32 -12.45
#